data_AF-A0A956A7B0-F1
#
_entry.id   AF-A0A956A7B0-F1
#
_cell.length_a   1.000
_cell.length_b   1.000
_cell.length_c   1.000
_cell.angle_alpha   90.00
_cell.angle_beta   90.00
_cell.angle_gamma   90.00
#
_symmetry.space_group_name_H-M   'P 1'
#
loop_
_entity.id
_entity.type
_entity.pdbx_description
1 polymer ?
#
loop_
_entity_poly.entity_id
_entity_poly.type
_entity_poly.pdbx_seq_one_letter_code
_entity_poly.pdbx_strand_id
1 'polypeptide(L)'
;GLARTVSGVLTEPGEAQVVDVVLSAAPVLRGTVRVQVVESDGVTPHPGARAYVQDFGGGVRAQGVTGGDGLTGELTVPVDDGYGVAAVSFDGRRLGKVFGLSVTLGATTWARVTLQGTATVSGRVQYANGLPAAGALVAGGEGIVTTDDDGLFVLAGVPTGDRAIAAAVVKDPARGIPFTRLGSARVTVTGSGDSFALITLEEVGRIEGFVRSGLGAPVGGVDVAIPVTGGFFVTKASPAGFYAFDRLGLGGYTLSAPAPPVDEDVREQLDAAPTATPVDELSALLGLATTPLRAGTGASPGVWGYTRTRLDFDGQVRAVDIQYLPKGRVSGVVKNHRGTPIGAWVTARGLGRSKNGAPVMTILAEGFSDAATGVFDLGTALFPGPYTVSATSPFYPAAASVTGETTTAAPDATGLALAFADPTSRQSRLTGTVLLPSGEPVGAGARVAISWAPDYAVETDASGRFDTQIDLPASTYTVTARDPGTGYQGQVQVTARPPATDFTVQLLGLGGAEITVTSDAGEPVEGARVELSRPAFPVTTLTATTGADGVARVADLVEGTYYLRACQLGATVSVCGAGRVVVPLAGTGLTDVVLDPIGAIEGTFVQADGHTPVAFAQVVVKDLGLAVTDAAGRFAFAEVPVGAWEITGQDAATGRYARTTAVLSAAGQVAHAALVVKALGTVSGIVLDSDGATPATAAT
;
A
#
# COMPACT_ATOMS: atom_id res chain seq x y z
N GLY A 1 -12.91 30.52 35.47
CA GLY A 1 -11.94 29.46 35.16
C GLY A 1 -11.27 29.80 33.85
N LEU A 2 -9.95 29.73 33.77
CA LEU A 2 -9.13 30.35 32.70
C LEU A 2 -9.10 29.57 31.37
N ALA A 3 -9.72 28.40 31.28
CA ALA A 3 -9.99 27.72 30.02
C ALA A 3 -11.22 26.83 30.17
N ARG A 4 -12.03 26.77 29.11
CA ARG A 4 -13.15 25.82 28.97
C ARG A 4 -12.99 25.18 27.59
N THR A 5 -12.93 23.86 27.54
CA THR A 5 -13.05 23.11 26.29
C THR A 5 -14.52 22.77 26.11
N VAL A 6 -15.12 23.26 25.04
CA VAL A 6 -16.47 22.87 24.64
C VAL A 6 -16.30 21.76 23.60
N SER A 7 -16.85 20.60 23.88
CA SER A 7 -16.96 19.48 22.95
C SER A 7 -18.42 19.08 22.96
N GLY A 8 -19.05 19.17 21.80
CA GLY A 8 -20.42 18.73 21.56
C GLY A 8 -20.42 17.79 20.36
N VAL A 9 -21.26 16.77 20.40
CA VAL A 9 -21.49 15.88 19.26
C VAL A 9 -22.87 16.21 18.74
N LEU A 10 -22.93 16.62 17.49
CA LEU A 10 -24.18 16.89 16.78
C LEU A 10 -24.67 15.54 16.30
N THR A 11 -25.60 14.99 17.06
CA THR A 11 -26.02 13.59 16.94
C THR A 11 -27.18 13.45 16.00
N GLU A 12 -28.01 14.49 15.95
CA GLU A 12 -29.08 14.57 15.01
C GLU A 12 -28.79 15.56 13.94
N PRO A 13 -29.29 15.23 12.77
CA PRO A 13 -28.79 15.92 11.67
C PRO A 13 -29.71 17.19 11.75
N GLY A 14 -29.12 18.39 11.85
CA GLY A 14 -29.80 19.70 11.80
C GLY A 14 -29.72 20.57 13.02
N GLU A 15 -29.10 20.06 14.06
CA GLU A 15 -29.03 20.62 15.38
C GLU A 15 -28.25 21.95 15.42
N ALA A 16 -28.92 23.10 15.39
CA ALA A 16 -28.27 24.39 15.64
C ALA A 16 -28.11 24.58 17.16
N GLN A 17 -26.89 24.46 17.65
CA GLN A 17 -26.53 24.65 19.05
C GLN A 17 -25.80 26.00 19.20
N VAL A 18 -26.53 27.02 19.65
CA VAL A 18 -25.91 28.29 20.07
C VAL A 18 -25.23 28.05 21.41
N VAL A 19 -23.92 28.20 21.47
CA VAL A 19 -23.15 28.02 22.71
C VAL A 19 -22.72 29.38 23.20
N ASP A 20 -23.49 29.95 24.12
CA ASP A 20 -23.08 31.14 24.85
C ASP A 20 -22.00 30.73 25.85
N VAL A 21 -20.75 31.03 25.53
CA VAL A 21 -19.67 30.97 26.52
C VAL A 21 -19.75 32.25 27.34
N VAL A 22 -20.76 32.32 28.19
CA VAL A 22 -20.80 33.32 29.25
C VAL A 22 -19.74 32.92 30.26
N LEU A 23 -18.73 33.76 30.44
CA LEU A 23 -17.87 33.66 31.62
C LEU A 23 -18.67 34.13 32.84
N SER A 24 -19.72 33.40 33.21
CA SER A 24 -20.49 33.64 34.43
C SER A 24 -20.87 32.34 35.16
N ALA A 25 -21.30 32.53 36.39
CA ALA A 25 -21.15 31.65 37.53
C ALA A 25 -22.26 30.59 37.72
N ALA A 26 -22.79 29.97 36.65
CA ALA A 26 -23.82 28.94 36.79
C ALA A 26 -23.21 27.55 37.17
N PRO A 27 -23.65 26.91 38.27
CA PRO A 27 -23.11 25.61 38.70
C PRO A 27 -23.56 24.48 37.76
N VAL A 28 -22.63 23.58 37.39
CA VAL A 28 -22.96 22.32 36.69
C VAL A 28 -23.87 21.50 37.60
N LEU A 29 -25.12 21.32 37.18
CA LEU A 29 -26.10 20.49 37.86
C LEU A 29 -25.62 19.04 37.82
N ARG A 30 -25.32 18.52 39.01
CA ARG A 30 -24.68 17.22 39.22
C ARG A 30 -25.67 16.29 39.91
N GLY A 31 -25.84 15.10 39.35
CA GLY A 31 -26.59 14.02 39.98
C GLY A 31 -25.64 13.03 40.65
N THR A 32 -26.20 12.16 41.48
CA THR A 32 -25.43 11.12 42.16
C THR A 32 -25.71 9.77 41.52
N VAL A 33 -24.66 9.03 41.19
CA VAL A 33 -24.73 7.63 40.77
C VAL A 33 -24.12 6.77 41.85
N ARG A 34 -24.79 5.66 42.19
CA ARG A 34 -24.20 4.57 42.97
C ARG A 34 -24.23 3.31 42.14
N VAL A 35 -23.07 2.67 42.03
CA VAL A 35 -22.91 1.40 41.30
C VAL A 35 -22.81 0.26 42.29
N GLN A 36 -23.71 -0.71 42.17
CA GLN A 36 -23.62 -1.99 42.86
C GLN A 36 -22.98 -3.01 41.93
N VAL A 37 -21.81 -3.52 42.29
CA VAL A 37 -21.17 -4.62 41.57
C VAL A 37 -21.49 -5.91 42.30
N VAL A 38 -22.11 -6.84 41.57
CA VAL A 38 -22.47 -8.16 42.09
C VAL A 38 -21.75 -9.25 41.29
N GLU A 39 -21.55 -10.39 41.93
CA GLU A 39 -21.06 -11.62 41.33
C GLU A 39 -22.04 -12.15 40.28
N SER A 40 -21.60 -13.16 39.52
CA SER A 40 -22.39 -13.73 38.42
C SER A 40 -23.72 -14.36 38.83
N ASP A 41 -23.91 -14.64 40.13
CA ASP A 41 -25.21 -15.07 40.69
C ASP A 41 -26.25 -13.93 40.71
N GLY A 42 -25.83 -12.70 40.44
CA GLY A 42 -26.67 -11.51 40.43
C GLY A 42 -27.06 -10.98 41.81
N VAL A 43 -26.55 -11.58 42.90
CA VAL A 43 -26.99 -11.32 44.28
C VAL A 43 -25.82 -11.05 45.23
N THR A 44 -24.73 -11.80 45.15
CA THR A 44 -23.58 -11.65 46.04
C THR A 44 -22.81 -10.36 45.71
N PRO A 45 -22.63 -9.41 46.65
CA PRO A 45 -21.86 -8.18 46.36
C PRO A 45 -20.35 -8.42 46.23
N HIS A 46 -19.69 -7.71 45.30
CA HIS A 46 -18.25 -7.83 45.06
C HIS A 46 -17.47 -6.59 45.57
N PRO A 47 -16.67 -6.71 46.65
CA PRO A 47 -15.87 -5.61 47.18
C PRO A 47 -14.60 -5.35 46.35
N GLY A 48 -14.11 -4.10 46.32
CA GLY A 48 -12.87 -3.71 45.66
C GLY A 48 -12.92 -3.61 44.13
N ALA A 49 -14.07 -3.85 43.49
CA ALA A 49 -14.23 -3.66 42.05
C ALA A 49 -14.10 -2.17 41.67
N ARG A 50 -13.48 -1.91 40.51
CA ARG A 50 -13.40 -0.59 39.91
C ARG A 50 -14.55 -0.39 38.93
N ALA A 51 -15.46 0.51 39.24
CA ALA A 51 -16.56 0.89 38.37
C ALA A 51 -16.26 2.22 37.66
N TYR A 52 -16.63 2.28 36.39
CA TYR A 52 -16.46 3.42 35.50
C TYR A 52 -17.82 3.81 34.94
N VAL A 53 -18.21 5.07 35.15
CA VAL A 53 -19.37 5.68 34.50
C VAL A 53 -18.84 6.41 33.27
N GLN A 54 -19.29 5.97 32.10
CA GLN A 54 -18.83 6.41 30.79
C GLN A 54 -19.98 7.03 30.02
N ASP A 55 -19.71 8.09 29.29
CA ASP A 55 -20.67 8.60 28.32
C ASP A 55 -20.73 7.71 27.07
N PHE A 56 -21.68 8.00 26.18
CA PHE A 56 -21.88 7.26 24.93
C PHE A 56 -20.68 7.35 23.97
N GLY A 57 -19.78 8.33 24.14
CA GLY A 57 -18.53 8.48 23.41
C GLY A 57 -17.34 7.72 24.01
N GLY A 58 -17.54 6.97 25.09
CA GLY A 58 -16.50 6.20 25.79
C GLY A 58 -15.64 7.00 26.77
N GLY A 59 -15.97 8.28 26.99
CA GLY A 59 -15.29 9.15 27.95
C GLY A 59 -15.67 8.80 29.40
N VAL A 60 -14.68 8.51 30.24
CA VAL A 60 -14.90 8.26 31.67
C VAL A 60 -15.28 9.57 32.36
N ARG A 61 -16.49 9.63 32.95
CA ARG A 61 -17.03 10.80 33.64
C ARG A 61 -16.94 10.69 35.16
N ALA A 62 -16.98 9.48 35.69
CA ALA A 62 -16.63 9.20 37.08
C ALA A 62 -16.10 7.78 37.22
N GLN A 63 -15.34 7.54 38.28
CA GLN A 63 -14.88 6.21 38.66
C GLN A 63 -14.96 6.04 40.17
N GLY A 64 -15.24 4.81 40.61
CA GLY A 64 -15.36 4.45 42.02
C GLY A 64 -14.84 3.05 42.30
N VAL A 65 -14.50 2.80 43.55
CA VAL A 65 -14.15 1.46 44.05
C VAL A 65 -15.25 1.00 45.00
N THR A 66 -15.65 -0.26 44.91
CA THR A 66 -16.71 -0.82 45.77
C THR A 66 -16.22 -1.13 47.19
N GLY A 67 -17.06 -0.85 48.19
CA GLY A 67 -16.85 -1.22 49.59
C GLY A 67 -17.26 -2.67 49.89
N GLY A 68 -17.28 -3.05 51.17
CA GLY A 68 -17.63 -4.40 51.63
C GLY A 68 -19.04 -4.88 51.26
N ASP A 69 -19.93 -3.95 50.92
CA ASP A 69 -21.31 -4.15 50.47
C ASP A 69 -21.44 -4.19 48.93
N GLY A 70 -20.31 -4.20 48.20
CA GLY A 70 -20.25 -4.17 46.74
C GLY A 70 -20.75 -2.87 46.10
N LEU A 71 -20.93 -1.81 46.91
CA LEU A 71 -21.37 -0.50 46.43
C LEU A 71 -20.20 0.47 46.32
N THR A 72 -20.18 1.25 45.25
CA THR A 72 -19.29 2.42 45.20
C THR A 72 -19.78 3.49 46.17
N GLY A 73 -18.87 4.38 46.57
CA GLY A 73 -19.25 5.70 47.08
C GLY A 73 -20.10 6.48 46.06
N GLU A 74 -20.60 7.63 46.47
CA GLU A 74 -21.38 8.51 45.60
C GLU A 74 -20.51 9.06 44.46
N LEU A 75 -20.86 8.69 43.23
CA LEU A 75 -20.19 9.15 42.03
C LEU A 75 -20.97 10.31 41.44
N THR A 76 -20.39 11.50 41.53
CA THR A 76 -21.04 12.71 41.04
C THR A 76 -20.74 12.93 39.57
N VAL A 77 -21.73 12.72 38.72
CA VAL A 77 -21.65 12.96 37.27
C VAL A 77 -22.63 14.06 36.86
N PRO A 78 -22.38 14.74 35.72
CA PRO A 78 -23.38 15.62 35.13
C PRO A 78 -24.71 14.90 34.92
N VAL A 79 -25.82 15.59 35.18
CA VAL A 79 -27.17 15.12 34.87
C VAL A 79 -27.26 14.93 33.35
N ASP A 80 -27.44 13.69 32.90
CA ASP A 80 -27.53 13.30 31.49
C ASP A 80 -28.14 11.89 31.36
N ASP A 81 -28.60 11.56 30.16
CA ASP A 81 -29.16 10.26 29.79
C ASP A 81 -28.17 9.44 28.95
N GLY A 82 -28.26 8.11 29.02
CA GLY A 82 -27.46 7.23 28.15
C GLY A 82 -26.06 6.89 28.65
N TYR A 83 -25.78 7.04 29.95
CA TYR A 83 -24.52 6.58 30.53
C TYR A 83 -24.38 5.05 30.43
N GLY A 84 -23.16 4.61 30.11
CA GLY A 84 -22.71 3.23 30.28
C GLY A 84 -21.97 3.08 31.61
N VAL A 85 -22.16 1.97 32.29
CA VAL A 85 -21.38 1.60 33.47
C VAL A 85 -20.64 0.31 33.19
N ALA A 86 -19.32 0.37 33.26
CA ALA A 86 -18.45 -0.80 33.19
C ALA A 86 -17.81 -1.03 34.55
N ALA A 87 -17.84 -2.26 35.05
CA ALA A 87 -17.12 -2.63 36.27
C ALA A 87 -16.08 -3.70 35.97
N VAL A 88 -14.90 -3.54 36.56
CA VAL A 88 -13.81 -4.51 36.53
C VAL A 88 -13.64 -5.04 37.95
N SER A 89 -13.56 -6.36 38.10
CA SER A 89 -13.30 -7.00 39.39
C SER A 89 -12.00 -6.51 40.03
N PHE A 90 -11.88 -6.67 41.35
CA PHE A 90 -10.71 -6.20 42.11
C PHE A 90 -9.37 -6.74 41.55
N ASP A 91 -9.38 -7.99 41.10
CA ASP A 91 -8.22 -8.67 40.48
C ASP A 91 -7.96 -8.26 39.02
N GLY A 92 -8.83 -7.44 38.41
CA GLY A 92 -8.68 -6.97 37.03
C GLY A 92 -9.14 -7.97 35.96
N ARG A 93 -9.65 -9.15 36.33
CA ARG A 93 -9.80 -10.29 35.40
C ARG A 93 -11.19 -10.46 34.81
N ARG A 94 -12.23 -9.98 35.50
CA ARG A 94 -13.63 -10.12 35.11
C ARG A 94 -14.25 -8.75 34.88
N LEU A 95 -15.17 -8.69 33.92
CA LEU A 95 -15.80 -7.44 33.54
C LEU A 95 -17.31 -7.59 33.49
N GLY A 96 -18.03 -6.53 33.83
CA GLY A 96 -19.48 -6.41 33.65
C GLY A 96 -19.82 -5.07 33.00
N LYS A 97 -20.88 -5.03 32.20
CA LYS A 97 -21.35 -3.80 31.56
C LYS A 97 -22.86 -3.67 31.65
N VAL A 98 -23.32 -2.44 31.88
CA VAL A 98 -24.72 -2.03 31.81
C VAL A 98 -24.79 -0.73 31.03
N PHE A 99 -25.80 -0.57 30.18
CA PHE A 99 -25.97 0.61 29.33
C PHE A 99 -27.34 1.24 29.55
N GLY A 100 -27.47 2.53 29.21
CA GLY A 100 -28.75 3.24 29.25
C GLY A 100 -29.12 3.78 30.63
N LEU A 101 -28.13 4.19 31.43
CA LEU A 101 -28.36 4.80 32.74
C LEU A 101 -28.69 6.29 32.59
N SER A 102 -29.81 6.72 33.19
CA SER A 102 -30.31 8.11 33.20
C SER A 102 -30.10 8.75 34.58
N VAL A 103 -29.39 9.88 34.63
CA VAL A 103 -29.01 10.53 35.90
C VAL A 103 -29.77 11.84 36.08
N THR A 104 -30.64 11.91 37.09
CA THR A 104 -31.45 13.10 37.43
C THR A 104 -30.87 13.95 38.56
N LEU A 105 -31.14 15.26 38.54
CA LEU A 105 -30.64 16.23 39.53
C LEU A 105 -31.11 15.92 40.96
N GLY A 106 -30.18 15.91 41.92
CA GLY A 106 -30.48 15.76 43.35
C GLY A 106 -31.00 14.39 43.78
N ALA A 107 -31.16 13.46 42.83
CA ALA A 107 -31.55 12.06 43.08
C ALA A 107 -30.34 11.13 42.95
N THR A 108 -30.36 10.01 43.68
CA THR A 108 -29.35 8.95 43.53
C THR A 108 -29.86 7.90 42.54
N THR A 109 -29.15 7.76 41.44
CA THR A 109 -29.42 6.75 40.40
C THR A 109 -28.62 5.49 40.70
N TRP A 110 -29.27 4.33 40.61
CA TRP A 110 -28.65 3.04 40.94
C TRP A 110 -28.37 2.24 39.67
N ALA A 111 -27.13 1.81 39.50
CA ALA A 111 -26.72 0.86 38.46
C ALA A 111 -26.26 -0.44 39.11
N ARG A 112 -26.87 -1.58 38.75
CA ARG A 112 -26.39 -2.89 39.18
C ARG A 112 -25.63 -3.56 38.04
N VAL A 113 -24.33 -3.75 38.22
CA VAL A 113 -23.46 -4.41 37.26
C VAL A 113 -23.15 -5.83 37.73
N THR A 114 -23.58 -6.82 36.96
CA THR A 114 -23.24 -8.23 37.17
C THR A 114 -21.92 -8.53 36.47
N LEU A 115 -20.92 -9.01 37.22
CA LEU A 115 -19.66 -9.47 36.64
C LEU A 115 -19.87 -10.76 35.84
N GLN A 116 -19.03 -10.97 34.82
CA GLN A 116 -18.96 -12.25 34.13
C GLN A 116 -18.79 -13.41 35.11
N GLY A 117 -19.56 -14.48 34.86
CA GLY A 117 -19.34 -15.76 35.52
C GLY A 117 -18.00 -16.36 35.12
N THR A 118 -17.55 -17.31 35.91
CA THR A 118 -16.42 -18.16 35.55
C THR A 118 -16.92 -19.54 35.21
N ALA A 119 -16.23 -20.20 34.27
CA ALA A 119 -16.46 -21.59 33.95
C ALA A 119 -15.13 -22.34 33.91
N THR A 120 -15.25 -23.66 33.87
CA THR A 120 -14.12 -24.54 33.62
C THR A 120 -14.01 -24.77 32.13
N VAL A 121 -12.80 -24.62 31.58
CA VAL A 121 -12.47 -24.96 30.19
C VAL A 121 -11.59 -26.19 30.22
N SER A 122 -12.05 -27.26 29.58
CA SER A 122 -11.21 -28.42 29.32
C SER A 122 -10.57 -28.29 27.94
N GLY A 123 -9.46 -28.95 27.69
CA GLY A 123 -8.81 -28.82 26.40
C GLY A 123 -7.62 -29.74 26.23
N ARG A 124 -7.01 -29.63 25.05
CA ARG A 124 -5.78 -30.33 24.70
C ARG A 124 -4.80 -29.36 24.07
N VAL A 125 -3.55 -29.39 24.52
CA VAL A 125 -2.42 -28.77 23.84
C VAL A 125 -1.72 -29.84 23.01
N GLN A 126 -1.51 -29.54 21.74
CA GLN A 126 -0.82 -30.42 20.81
C GLN A 126 0.25 -29.67 20.03
N TYR A 127 1.28 -30.39 19.62
CA TYR A 127 2.20 -29.95 18.58
C TYR A 127 1.49 -29.95 17.22
N ALA A 128 2.06 -29.27 16.23
CA ALA A 128 1.46 -29.19 14.90
C ALA A 128 1.32 -30.54 14.20
N ASN A 129 2.17 -31.52 14.55
CA ASN A 129 2.06 -32.90 14.10
C ASN A 129 0.96 -33.72 14.80
N GLY A 130 0.16 -33.09 15.68
CA GLY A 130 -0.94 -33.72 16.43
C GLY A 130 -0.52 -34.52 17.67
N LEU A 131 0.78 -34.58 17.99
CA LEU A 131 1.25 -35.20 19.22
C LEU A 131 0.86 -34.37 20.44
N PRO A 132 0.52 -35.01 21.58
CA PRO A 132 0.22 -34.30 22.81
C PRO A 132 1.43 -33.51 23.32
N ALA A 133 1.20 -32.28 23.79
CA ALA A 133 2.23 -31.47 24.41
C ALA A 133 2.14 -31.61 25.94
N ALA A 134 2.83 -32.60 26.48
CA ALA A 134 2.91 -32.84 27.92
C ALA A 134 3.74 -31.78 28.65
N GLY A 135 3.30 -31.35 29.84
CA GLY A 135 4.01 -30.35 30.63
C GLY A 135 3.89 -28.90 30.10
N ALA A 136 2.98 -28.64 29.18
CA ALA A 136 2.71 -27.30 28.66
C ALA A 136 1.96 -26.46 29.71
N LEU A 137 2.38 -25.22 29.89
CA LEU A 137 1.72 -24.24 30.74
C LEU A 137 0.57 -23.60 29.96
N VAL A 138 -0.65 -23.63 30.50
CA VAL A 138 -1.85 -23.08 29.89
C VAL A 138 -2.42 -21.96 30.76
N ALA A 139 -2.65 -20.80 30.14
CA ALA A 139 -3.13 -19.58 30.78
C ALA A 139 -4.40 -19.04 30.10
N GLY A 140 -5.25 -18.37 30.89
CA GLY A 140 -6.53 -17.82 30.44
C GLY A 140 -7.65 -17.87 31.49
N GLY A 141 -7.44 -18.59 32.60
CA GLY A 141 -8.35 -18.71 33.75
C GLY A 141 -7.80 -18.01 34.99
N GLU A 142 -8.16 -18.49 36.19
CA GLU A 142 -7.73 -17.92 37.48
C GLU A 142 -6.25 -18.24 37.80
N GLY A 143 -5.75 -19.36 37.27
CA GLY A 143 -4.36 -19.80 37.42
C GLY A 143 -3.74 -20.25 36.10
N ILE A 144 -2.47 -20.67 36.18
CA ILE A 144 -1.79 -21.40 35.12
C ILE A 144 -1.85 -22.88 35.49
N VAL A 145 -2.26 -23.71 34.54
CA VAL A 145 -2.29 -25.17 34.71
C VAL A 145 -1.24 -25.81 33.81
N THR A 146 -0.76 -26.99 34.20
CA THR A 146 0.17 -27.78 33.39
C THR A 146 -0.58 -28.94 32.77
N THR A 147 -0.33 -29.21 31.48
CA THR A 147 -0.93 -30.37 30.81
C THR A 147 -0.34 -31.69 31.31
N ASP A 148 -1.16 -32.74 31.29
CA ASP A 148 -0.74 -34.12 31.54
C ASP A 148 0.01 -34.74 30.35
N ASP A 149 0.34 -36.04 30.44
CA ASP A 149 1.08 -36.76 29.40
C ASP A 149 0.30 -36.88 28.07
N ASP A 150 -1.03 -36.79 28.11
CA ASP A 150 -1.91 -36.77 26.94
C ASP A 150 -2.15 -35.35 26.40
N GLY A 151 -1.46 -34.35 26.97
CA GLY A 151 -1.57 -32.94 26.62
C GLY A 151 -2.89 -32.32 27.06
N LEU A 152 -3.68 -33.00 27.90
CA LEU A 152 -4.96 -32.53 28.36
C LEU A 152 -4.78 -31.53 29.51
N PHE A 153 -5.70 -30.57 29.60
CA PHE A 153 -5.76 -29.63 30.71
C PHE A 153 -7.20 -29.35 31.12
N VAL A 154 -7.34 -28.94 32.37
CA VAL A 154 -8.59 -28.41 32.94
C VAL A 154 -8.25 -27.07 33.57
N LEU A 155 -8.73 -25.99 32.97
CA LEU A 155 -8.47 -24.63 33.39
C LEU A 155 -9.72 -24.06 34.07
N ALA A 156 -9.63 -23.84 35.38
CA ALA A 156 -10.71 -23.25 36.17
C ALA A 156 -10.67 -21.72 36.12
N GLY A 157 -11.82 -21.11 36.41
CA GLY A 157 -11.89 -19.66 36.59
C GLY A 157 -11.82 -18.84 35.30
N VAL A 158 -12.14 -19.44 34.14
CA VAL A 158 -12.13 -18.72 32.86
C VAL A 158 -13.40 -17.86 32.75
N PRO A 159 -13.30 -16.53 32.56
CA PRO A 159 -14.49 -15.70 32.49
C PRO A 159 -15.31 -15.99 31.24
N THR A 160 -16.64 -16.02 31.36
CA THR A 160 -17.55 -16.30 30.23
C THR A 160 -17.43 -15.28 29.09
N GLY A 161 -17.85 -15.69 27.89
CA GLY A 161 -17.73 -14.94 26.64
C GLY A 161 -16.52 -15.35 25.78
N ASP A 162 -16.19 -14.55 24.77
CA ASP A 162 -15.07 -14.86 23.87
C ASP A 162 -13.71 -14.62 24.56
N ARG A 163 -12.91 -15.68 24.65
CA ARG A 163 -11.62 -15.68 25.33
C ARG A 163 -10.52 -16.28 24.47
N ALA A 164 -9.32 -15.71 24.59
CA ALA A 164 -8.11 -16.36 24.11
C ALA A 164 -7.49 -17.17 25.26
N ILE A 165 -7.24 -18.45 25.02
CA ILE A 165 -6.47 -19.32 25.89
C ILE A 165 -5.10 -19.51 25.24
N ALA A 166 -4.05 -19.22 25.98
CA ALA A 166 -2.67 -19.34 25.51
C ALA A 166 -2.00 -20.55 26.18
N ALA A 167 -1.12 -21.22 25.44
CA ALA A 167 -0.28 -22.28 25.98
C ALA A 167 1.18 -22.07 25.59
N ALA A 168 2.09 -22.52 26.45
CA ALA A 168 3.50 -22.58 26.13
C ALA A 168 4.18 -23.82 26.68
N VAL A 169 5.08 -24.37 25.88
CA VAL A 169 6.07 -25.34 26.35
C VAL A 169 7.36 -24.59 26.54
N VAL A 170 7.80 -24.43 27.79
CA VAL A 170 9.00 -23.66 28.14
C VAL A 170 10.26 -24.44 27.78
N LYS A 171 11.32 -23.73 27.36
CA LYS A 171 12.64 -24.30 27.10
C LYS A 171 13.14 -25.10 28.31
N ASP A 172 13.38 -26.39 28.09
CA ASP A 172 13.94 -27.31 29.07
C ASP A 172 14.88 -28.30 28.38
N PRO A 173 16.19 -27.99 28.33
CA PRO A 173 17.18 -28.85 27.69
C PRO A 173 17.26 -30.24 28.32
N ALA A 174 16.98 -30.39 29.62
CA ALA A 174 17.02 -31.68 30.32
C ALA A 174 15.91 -32.63 29.86
N ARG A 175 14.76 -32.06 29.44
CA ARG A 175 13.64 -32.79 28.84
C ARG A 175 13.69 -32.86 27.32
N GLY A 176 14.79 -32.42 26.70
CA GLY A 176 14.94 -32.40 25.24
C GLY A 176 14.13 -31.32 24.54
N ILE A 177 13.74 -30.25 25.25
CA ILE A 177 13.01 -29.11 24.69
C ILE A 177 13.99 -27.95 24.44
N PRO A 178 14.49 -27.76 23.20
CA PRO A 178 15.60 -26.86 22.92
C PRO A 178 15.26 -25.36 22.96
N PHE A 179 13.97 -25.00 22.87
CA PHE A 179 13.46 -23.63 22.88
C PHE A 179 11.98 -23.60 23.28
N THR A 180 11.50 -22.42 23.71
CA THR A 180 10.10 -22.21 24.11
C THR A 180 9.18 -22.19 22.89
N ARG A 181 8.03 -22.86 22.98
CA ARG A 181 6.98 -22.85 21.95
C ARG A 181 5.71 -22.22 22.50
N LEU A 182 5.00 -21.49 21.65
CA LEU A 182 3.72 -20.85 22.00
C LEU A 182 2.58 -21.40 21.16
N GLY A 183 1.36 -21.27 21.67
CA GLY A 183 0.13 -21.49 20.93
C GLY A 183 -1.01 -20.69 21.57
N SER A 184 -2.04 -20.37 20.79
CA SER A 184 -3.25 -19.76 21.31
C SER A 184 -4.49 -20.26 20.59
N ALA A 185 -5.62 -20.29 21.29
CA ALA A 185 -6.93 -20.62 20.72
C ALA A 185 -7.98 -19.64 21.23
N ARG A 186 -8.93 -19.26 20.37
CA ARG A 186 -10.11 -18.49 20.77
C ARG A 186 -11.27 -19.44 21.06
N VAL A 187 -11.92 -19.26 22.20
CA VAL A 187 -13.01 -20.10 22.69
C VAL A 187 -14.11 -19.21 23.27
N THR A 188 -15.36 -19.47 22.89
CA THR A 188 -16.53 -18.86 23.51
C THR A 188 -16.91 -19.66 24.74
N VAL A 189 -16.64 -19.11 25.92
CA VAL A 189 -16.82 -19.80 27.20
C VAL A 189 -18.25 -19.61 27.69
N THR A 190 -18.98 -20.72 27.82
CA THR A 190 -20.35 -20.75 28.32
C THR A 190 -20.39 -21.12 29.81
N GLY A 191 -21.42 -20.66 30.53
CA GLY A 191 -21.58 -20.95 31.96
C GLY A 191 -21.96 -22.40 32.30
N SER A 192 -22.14 -23.29 31.30
CA SER A 192 -22.63 -24.65 31.49
C SER A 192 -21.53 -25.73 31.64
N GLY A 193 -20.24 -25.34 31.54
CA GLY A 193 -19.11 -26.24 31.85
C GLY A 193 -18.54 -27.09 30.71
N ASP A 194 -19.08 -27.00 29.49
CA ASP A 194 -18.71 -27.89 28.36
C ASP A 194 -17.80 -27.23 27.30
N SER A 195 -17.04 -26.19 27.67
CA SER A 195 -16.16 -25.51 26.71
C SER A 195 -14.88 -26.30 26.50
N PHE A 196 -14.61 -26.73 25.26
CA PHE A 196 -13.39 -27.44 24.85
C PHE A 196 -12.45 -26.55 24.04
N ALA A 197 -11.17 -26.49 24.42
CA ALA A 197 -10.13 -25.71 23.75
C ALA A 197 -9.06 -26.62 23.13
N LEU A 198 -8.90 -26.59 21.80
CA LEU A 198 -7.78 -27.23 21.12
C LEU A 198 -6.71 -26.18 20.81
N ILE A 199 -5.56 -26.27 21.48
CA ILE A 199 -4.44 -25.35 21.28
C ILE A 199 -3.36 -26.07 20.50
N THR A 200 -3.05 -25.58 19.30
CA THR A 200 -1.94 -26.09 18.48
C THR A 200 -0.75 -25.16 18.62
N LEU A 201 0.40 -25.69 19.01
CA LEU A 201 1.65 -24.93 19.13
C LEU A 201 2.21 -24.58 17.74
N GLU A 202 2.89 -23.43 17.65
CA GLU A 202 3.54 -22.94 16.44
C GLU A 202 4.57 -23.93 15.88
N GLU A 203 4.61 -24.08 14.55
CA GLU A 203 5.66 -24.83 13.85
C GLU A 203 6.93 -24.00 13.76
N VAL A 204 7.88 -24.32 14.63
CA VAL A 204 9.13 -23.57 14.75
C VAL A 204 10.32 -24.50 14.96
N GLY A 205 11.50 -24.05 14.56
CA GLY A 205 12.78 -24.71 14.76
C GLY A 205 13.84 -23.75 15.32
N ARG A 206 15.06 -24.28 15.44
CA ARG A 206 16.23 -23.55 15.91
C ARG A 206 17.38 -23.74 14.93
N ILE A 207 18.07 -22.64 14.62
CA ILE A 207 19.33 -22.68 13.89
C ILE A 207 20.44 -22.26 14.84
N GLU A 208 21.50 -23.05 14.91
CA GLU A 208 22.67 -22.76 15.74
C GLU A 208 23.96 -23.09 15.01
N GLY A 209 25.09 -22.61 15.51
CA GLY A 209 26.40 -22.95 14.94
C GLY A 209 27.49 -22.00 15.40
N PHE A 210 28.62 -22.04 14.70
CA PHE A 210 29.78 -21.21 15.00
C PHE A 210 30.09 -20.24 13.84
N VAL A 211 30.44 -19.01 14.18
CA VAL A 211 31.09 -18.09 13.25
C VAL A 211 32.59 -18.40 13.24
N ARG A 212 33.13 -18.65 12.05
CA ARG A 212 34.53 -19.02 11.83
C ARG A 212 35.21 -18.04 10.89
N SER A 213 36.49 -17.80 11.14
CA SER A 213 37.35 -17.07 10.21
C SER A 213 37.58 -17.87 8.93
N GLY A 214 38.20 -17.25 7.92
CA GLY A 214 38.58 -17.97 6.70
C GLY A 214 39.47 -19.18 6.95
N LEU A 215 40.25 -19.18 8.04
CA LEU A 215 41.13 -20.28 8.47
C LEU A 215 40.45 -21.28 9.45
N GLY A 216 39.15 -21.11 9.75
CA GLY A 216 38.36 -22.04 10.57
C GLY A 216 38.38 -21.76 12.08
N ALA A 217 39.15 -20.76 12.56
CA ALA A 217 39.19 -20.36 13.96
C ALA A 217 37.87 -19.68 14.38
N PRO A 218 37.38 -19.87 15.62
CA PRO A 218 36.14 -19.24 16.09
C PRO A 218 36.27 -17.72 16.14
N VAL A 219 35.21 -17.01 15.76
CA VAL A 219 35.12 -15.55 15.80
C VAL A 219 33.99 -15.15 16.75
N GLY A 220 34.36 -14.72 17.96
CA GLY A 220 33.40 -14.30 18.98
C GLY A 220 33.03 -12.83 18.93
N GLY A 221 31.93 -12.47 19.60
CA GLY A 221 31.49 -11.09 19.79
C GLY A 221 30.94 -10.39 18.54
N VAL A 222 30.77 -11.14 17.44
CA VAL A 222 30.22 -10.64 16.18
C VAL A 222 28.71 -10.84 16.11
N ASP A 223 28.02 -9.91 15.49
CA ASP A 223 26.59 -10.06 15.23
C ASP A 223 26.34 -10.93 14.00
N VAL A 224 25.41 -11.86 14.14
CA VAL A 224 24.91 -12.73 13.08
C VAL A 224 23.52 -12.26 12.70
N ALA A 225 23.24 -12.18 11.39
CA ALA A 225 21.95 -11.74 10.87
C ALA A 225 21.27 -12.80 10.00
N ILE A 226 19.94 -12.88 10.14
CA ILE A 226 19.04 -13.55 9.19
C ILE A 226 18.30 -12.46 8.40
N PRO A 227 18.64 -12.23 7.12
CA PRO A 227 17.96 -11.26 6.27
C PRO A 227 16.51 -11.67 6.00
N VAL A 228 15.58 -10.72 6.14
CA VAL A 228 14.16 -10.90 5.78
C VAL A 228 13.66 -9.69 4.99
N THR A 229 12.43 -9.79 4.46
CA THR A 229 11.78 -8.66 3.81
C THR A 229 11.56 -7.53 4.84
N GLY A 230 12.04 -6.33 4.53
CA GLY A 230 11.89 -5.16 5.41
C GLY A 230 12.92 -5.04 6.53
N GLY A 231 13.85 -6.00 6.70
CA GLY A 231 14.86 -5.93 7.75
C GLY A 231 15.69 -7.22 7.93
N PHE A 232 16.13 -7.48 9.16
CA PHE A 232 16.80 -8.72 9.54
C PHE A 232 16.59 -9.05 11.02
N PHE A 233 16.68 -10.33 11.38
CA PHE A 233 16.87 -10.76 12.76
C PHE A 233 18.34 -10.73 13.10
N VAL A 234 18.69 -10.39 14.34
CA VAL A 234 20.09 -10.33 14.80
C VAL A 234 20.27 -11.11 16.10
N THR A 235 21.42 -11.76 16.24
CA THR A 235 21.88 -12.38 17.50
C THR A 235 23.38 -12.16 17.65
N LYS A 236 23.87 -12.03 18.88
CA LYS A 236 25.29 -11.82 19.15
C LYS A 236 25.98 -13.16 19.39
N ALA A 237 27.04 -13.43 18.63
CA ALA A 237 27.85 -14.61 18.86
C ALA A 237 28.60 -14.50 20.20
N SER A 238 28.60 -15.58 20.97
CA SER A 238 29.37 -15.72 22.20
C SER A 238 30.87 -15.47 21.97
N PRO A 239 31.70 -15.31 23.02
CA PRO A 239 33.16 -15.22 22.87
C PRO A 239 33.80 -16.42 22.15
N ALA A 240 33.16 -17.58 22.18
CA ALA A 240 33.57 -18.79 21.46
C ALA A 240 33.06 -18.85 20.01
N GLY A 241 32.37 -17.82 19.52
CA GLY A 241 31.78 -17.75 18.18
C GLY A 241 30.47 -18.50 18.02
N PHE A 242 29.94 -19.13 19.08
CA PHE A 242 28.64 -19.80 19.04
C PHE A 242 27.50 -18.79 18.92
N TYR A 243 26.54 -19.04 18.03
CA TYR A 243 25.32 -18.26 17.85
C TYR A 243 24.11 -19.20 17.78
N ALA A 244 22.92 -18.68 18.14
CA ALA A 244 21.66 -19.39 18.02
C ALA A 244 20.50 -18.43 17.71
N PHE A 245 19.60 -18.89 16.85
CA PHE A 245 18.28 -18.30 16.60
C PHE A 245 17.22 -19.32 16.99
N ASP A 246 16.49 -19.00 18.05
CA ASP A 246 15.36 -19.79 18.55
C ASP A 246 14.05 -19.32 17.89
N ARG A 247 13.04 -20.19 17.83
CA ARG A 247 11.67 -19.88 17.36
C ARG A 247 11.59 -19.36 15.91
N LEU A 248 12.38 -19.93 15.01
CA LEU A 248 12.26 -19.63 13.57
C LEU A 248 11.18 -20.50 12.93
N GLY A 249 10.32 -19.91 12.11
CA GLY A 249 9.34 -20.69 11.32
C GLY A 249 9.98 -21.72 10.39
N LEU A 250 9.17 -22.58 9.78
CA LEU A 250 9.67 -23.52 8.77
C LEU A 250 9.99 -22.78 7.46
N GLY A 251 11.08 -23.14 6.80
CA GLY A 251 11.49 -22.48 5.56
C GLY A 251 12.99 -22.37 5.36
N GLY A 252 13.36 -21.72 4.25
CA GLY A 252 14.75 -21.46 3.89
C GLY A 252 15.27 -20.20 4.57
N TYR A 253 16.46 -20.29 5.15
CA TYR A 253 17.13 -19.19 5.84
C TYR A 253 18.51 -18.96 5.24
N THR A 254 18.87 -17.69 5.08
CA THR A 254 20.25 -17.27 4.84
C THR A 254 20.76 -16.67 6.13
N LEU A 255 21.92 -17.12 6.59
CA LEU A 255 22.60 -16.52 7.74
C LEU A 255 23.85 -15.80 7.24
N SER A 256 24.12 -14.64 7.79
CA SER A 256 25.25 -13.79 7.38
C SER A 256 25.96 -13.20 8.59
N ALA A 257 27.28 -13.12 8.52
CA ALA A 257 28.11 -12.51 9.56
C ALA A 257 29.31 -11.79 8.92
N PRO A 258 29.69 -10.59 9.39
CA PRO A 258 28.98 -9.77 10.36
C PRO A 258 27.64 -9.25 9.82
N ALA A 259 26.67 -9.09 10.72
CA ALA A 259 25.40 -8.44 10.46
C ALA A 259 25.58 -7.00 9.93
N PRO A 260 24.58 -6.44 9.23
CA PRO A 260 24.50 -5.00 9.03
C PRO A 260 24.47 -4.26 10.39
N PRO A 261 24.95 -3.01 10.47
CA PRO A 261 24.89 -2.25 11.71
C PRO A 261 23.44 -2.02 12.13
N VAL A 262 23.24 -2.10 13.44
CA VAL A 262 21.99 -1.83 14.14
C VAL A 262 22.19 -0.54 14.93
N ASP A 263 21.18 0.32 15.01
CA ASP A 263 21.23 1.53 15.84
C ASP A 263 21.42 1.17 17.33
N GLU A 264 22.24 1.94 18.03
CA GLU A 264 22.69 1.64 19.41
C GLU A 264 21.54 1.63 20.43
N ASP A 265 20.54 2.52 20.26
CA ASP A 265 19.33 2.56 21.10
C ASP A 265 18.48 1.28 20.98
N VAL A 266 18.42 0.70 19.78
CA VAL A 266 17.71 -0.57 19.52
C VAL A 266 18.47 -1.74 20.12
N ARG A 267 19.81 -1.64 20.14
CA ARG A 267 20.70 -2.64 20.73
C ARG A 267 20.51 -2.73 22.24
N GLU A 268 20.45 -1.59 22.92
CA GLU A 268 20.25 -1.53 24.37
C GLU A 268 18.90 -2.12 24.78
N GLN A 269 17.85 -1.90 23.97
CA GLN A 269 16.53 -2.52 24.19
C GLN A 269 16.51 -4.03 23.94
N LEU A 270 17.28 -4.53 22.96
CA LEU A 270 17.39 -5.96 22.67
C LEU A 270 18.19 -6.70 23.76
N ASP A 271 19.25 -6.07 24.27
CA ASP A 271 20.09 -6.61 25.33
C ASP A 271 19.44 -6.47 26.73
N ALA A 272 18.49 -5.53 26.91
CA ALA A 272 17.72 -5.33 28.15
C ALA A 272 16.45 -6.18 28.27
N ALA A 273 16.16 -7.07 27.31
CA ALA A 273 15.02 -7.98 27.40
C ALA A 273 15.14 -8.84 28.68
N PRO A 274 14.19 -8.73 29.63
CA PRO A 274 14.41 -9.18 30.98
C PRO A 274 14.48 -10.71 31.06
N THR A 275 15.40 -11.21 31.87
CA THR A 275 15.28 -12.50 32.57
C THR A 275 14.05 -12.42 33.50
N ALA A 276 12.85 -12.51 32.94
CA ALA A 276 11.60 -12.40 33.66
C ALA A 276 11.11 -13.79 34.08
N THR A 277 10.22 -13.83 35.07
CA THR A 277 9.60 -15.09 35.51
C THR A 277 8.72 -15.67 34.39
N PRO A 278 8.42 -16.98 34.38
CA PRO A 278 7.67 -17.65 33.29
C PRO A 278 6.29 -17.03 32.98
N VAL A 279 5.70 -16.29 33.92
CA VAL A 279 4.38 -15.65 33.83
C VAL A 279 4.44 -14.30 33.11
N ASP A 280 5.49 -13.52 33.40
CA ASP A 280 5.78 -12.25 32.71
C ASP A 280 6.33 -12.52 31.30
N GLU A 281 7.11 -13.60 31.13
CA GLU A 281 7.56 -14.07 29.82
C GLU A 281 6.38 -14.44 28.92
N LEU A 282 5.36 -15.17 29.39
CA LEU A 282 4.23 -15.57 28.54
C LEU A 282 3.41 -14.36 28.07
N SER A 283 3.19 -13.39 28.97
CA SER A 283 2.44 -12.17 28.70
C SER A 283 3.23 -11.15 27.85
N ALA A 284 4.56 -11.11 28.01
CA ALA A 284 5.47 -10.29 27.21
C ALA A 284 5.82 -10.94 25.85
N LEU A 285 5.96 -12.27 25.75
CA LEU A 285 6.18 -13.01 24.49
C LEU A 285 4.97 -12.91 23.54
N LEU A 286 3.76 -12.74 24.09
CA LEU A 286 2.54 -12.46 23.32
C LEU A 286 2.48 -11.01 22.83
N GLY A 287 3.33 -10.10 23.35
CA GLY A 287 3.36 -8.67 23.02
C GLY A 287 4.63 -8.17 22.32
N LEU A 288 5.76 -8.89 22.38
CA LEU A 288 7.05 -8.41 21.88
C LEU A 288 7.88 -9.50 21.18
N ALA A 289 8.60 -9.04 20.16
CA ALA A 289 9.76 -9.66 19.50
C ALA A 289 9.51 -10.63 18.32
N THR A 290 8.94 -10.12 17.23
CA THR A 290 9.23 -10.64 15.86
C THR A 290 9.45 -9.54 14.82
N THR A 291 9.51 -8.26 15.23
CA THR A 291 9.72 -7.17 14.29
C THR A 291 11.15 -7.20 13.75
N PRO A 292 11.33 -7.34 12.43
CA PRO A 292 12.67 -7.31 11.85
C PRO A 292 13.26 -5.91 12.01
N LEU A 293 14.56 -5.86 12.33
CA LEU A 293 15.27 -4.61 12.51
C LEU A 293 15.55 -3.95 11.16
N ARG A 294 15.43 -2.62 11.11
CA ARG A 294 15.85 -1.86 9.92
C ARG A 294 17.36 -1.69 9.93
N ALA A 295 17.96 -1.82 8.74
CA ALA A 295 19.40 -1.65 8.57
C ALA A 295 19.80 -0.16 8.66
N GLY A 296 20.81 0.13 9.47
CA GLY A 296 21.48 1.43 9.48
C GLY A 296 22.32 1.67 8.21
N THR A 297 22.74 2.91 7.99
CA THR A 297 23.63 3.29 6.88
C THR A 297 25.07 2.90 7.19
N GLY A 298 25.45 1.65 6.88
CA GLY A 298 26.81 1.14 7.07
C GLY A 298 27.52 0.76 5.77
N ALA A 299 28.83 0.98 5.73
CA ALA A 299 29.70 0.46 4.67
C ALA A 299 29.72 -1.07 4.62
N SER A 300 30.04 -1.63 3.46
CA SER A 300 30.29 -3.06 3.28
C SER A 300 31.43 -3.52 4.20
N PRO A 301 31.31 -4.65 4.89
CA PRO A 301 32.26 -5.04 5.92
C PRO A 301 33.58 -5.48 5.28
N GLY A 302 34.68 -5.23 6.00
CA GLY A 302 36.02 -5.66 5.60
C GLY A 302 36.16 -7.19 5.49
N VAL A 303 35.34 -7.93 6.24
CA VAL A 303 35.28 -9.40 6.28
C VAL A 303 33.81 -9.82 6.30
N TRP A 304 33.44 -10.88 5.58
CA TRP A 304 32.05 -11.34 5.50
C TRP A 304 31.95 -12.82 5.12
N GLY A 305 30.93 -13.49 5.65
CA GLY A 305 30.56 -14.85 5.30
C GLY A 305 29.05 -15.02 5.37
N TYR A 306 28.55 -15.99 4.63
CA TYR A 306 27.14 -16.38 4.69
C TYR A 306 27.00 -17.89 4.46
N THR A 307 25.89 -18.44 4.94
CA THR A 307 25.50 -19.82 4.71
C THR A 307 24.00 -19.89 4.50
N ARG A 308 23.52 -20.95 3.86
CA ARG A 308 22.10 -21.20 3.63
C ARG A 308 21.71 -22.51 4.28
N THR A 309 20.54 -22.52 4.88
CA THR A 309 19.97 -23.70 5.52
C THR A 309 18.45 -23.70 5.39
N ARG A 310 17.82 -24.80 5.78
CA ARG A 310 16.39 -24.95 5.77
C ARG A 310 15.92 -25.65 7.05
N LEU A 311 14.81 -25.16 7.59
CA LEU A 311 14.03 -25.85 8.62
C LEU A 311 12.88 -26.60 7.95
N ASP A 312 12.89 -27.93 8.06
CA ASP A 312 12.00 -28.82 7.29
C ASP A 312 10.80 -29.34 8.08
N PHE A 313 10.94 -29.47 9.40
CA PHE A 313 9.91 -30.00 10.27
C PHE A 313 9.92 -29.31 11.64
N ASP A 314 8.78 -29.35 12.30
CA ASP A 314 8.56 -28.75 13.61
C ASP A 314 9.52 -29.31 14.68
N GLY A 315 10.14 -28.44 15.46
CA GLY A 315 11.12 -28.80 16.50
C GLY A 315 12.54 -29.05 16.02
N GLN A 316 12.80 -28.94 14.72
CA GLN A 316 14.12 -29.24 14.17
C GLN A 316 15.19 -28.27 14.70
N VAL A 317 16.32 -28.84 15.14
CA VAL A 317 17.55 -28.09 15.44
C VAL A 317 18.53 -28.32 14.29
N ARG A 318 18.98 -27.23 13.67
CA ARG A 318 19.97 -27.26 12.58
C ARG A 318 21.26 -26.59 13.00
N ALA A 319 22.33 -27.39 13.07
CA ALA A 319 23.69 -26.91 13.28
C ALA A 319 24.33 -26.52 11.94
N VAL A 320 24.65 -25.24 11.74
CA VAL A 320 25.28 -24.72 10.52
C VAL A 320 26.30 -23.64 10.87
N ASP A 321 27.55 -23.82 10.45
CA ASP A 321 28.60 -22.84 10.68
C ASP A 321 28.59 -21.75 9.59
N ILE A 322 28.99 -20.52 9.97
CA ILE A 322 29.22 -19.41 9.04
C ILE A 322 30.73 -19.21 8.93
N GLN A 323 31.30 -19.45 7.76
CA GLN A 323 32.72 -19.21 7.50
C GLN A 323 32.93 -17.93 6.70
N TYR A 324 33.86 -17.09 7.16
CA TYR A 324 34.26 -15.90 6.41
C TYR A 324 34.92 -16.25 5.09
N LEU A 325 34.50 -15.55 4.03
CA LEU A 325 34.99 -15.73 2.69
C LEU A 325 36.33 -15.02 2.50
N PRO A 326 37.32 -15.67 1.85
CA PRO A 326 38.57 -15.01 1.48
C PRO A 326 38.28 -13.91 0.45
N LYS A 327 39.01 -12.79 0.52
CA LYS A 327 38.95 -11.75 -0.51
C LYS A 327 40.05 -11.95 -1.53
N GLY A 328 39.66 -11.89 -2.80
CA GLY A 328 40.53 -12.01 -3.95
C GLY A 328 40.86 -10.69 -4.61
N ARG A 329 42.03 -10.64 -5.23
CA ARG A 329 42.58 -9.50 -5.95
C ARG A 329 42.05 -9.41 -7.37
N VAL A 330 41.78 -8.20 -7.85
CA VAL A 330 41.38 -7.94 -9.25
C VAL A 330 42.40 -7.05 -9.93
N SER A 331 43.04 -7.57 -10.97
CA SER A 331 43.98 -6.78 -11.76
C SER A 331 44.04 -7.25 -13.21
N GLY A 332 44.48 -6.36 -14.08
CA GLY A 332 44.54 -6.64 -15.51
C GLY A 332 45.03 -5.46 -16.34
N VAL A 333 44.77 -5.53 -17.63
CA VAL A 333 45.10 -4.49 -18.62
C VAL A 333 43.89 -4.15 -19.49
N VAL A 334 43.74 -2.87 -19.80
CA VAL A 334 42.75 -2.34 -20.74
C VAL A 334 43.44 -1.92 -22.03
N LYS A 335 42.94 -2.41 -23.16
CA LYS A 335 43.44 -2.12 -24.50
C LYS A 335 42.34 -1.55 -25.39
N ASN A 336 42.73 -0.72 -26.34
CA ASN A 336 41.86 -0.27 -27.42
C ASN A 336 41.69 -1.35 -28.51
N HIS A 337 40.89 -1.04 -29.52
CA HIS A 337 40.64 -1.90 -30.69
C HIS A 337 41.88 -2.24 -31.53
N ARG A 338 42.99 -1.50 -31.37
CA ARG A 338 44.28 -1.75 -32.04
C ARG A 338 45.28 -2.48 -31.14
N GLY A 339 44.85 -2.91 -29.95
CA GLY A 339 45.70 -3.58 -28.97
C GLY A 339 46.63 -2.65 -28.18
N THR A 340 46.54 -1.33 -28.35
CA THR A 340 47.30 -0.34 -27.57
C THR A 340 46.68 -0.16 -26.18
N PRO A 341 47.48 -0.13 -25.10
CA PRO A 341 46.96 0.15 -23.76
C PRO A 341 46.32 1.53 -23.66
N ILE A 342 45.24 1.67 -22.87
CA ILE A 342 44.56 2.95 -22.66
C ILE A 342 44.04 3.12 -21.22
N GLY A 343 43.81 4.38 -20.84
CA GLY A 343 43.12 4.76 -19.61
C GLY A 343 41.60 4.63 -19.77
N ALA A 344 40.95 3.97 -18.82
CA ALA A 344 39.51 3.75 -18.77
C ALA A 344 39.05 3.63 -17.31
N TRP A 345 37.78 3.96 -17.06
CA TRP A 345 37.15 3.67 -15.77
C TRP A 345 36.79 2.18 -15.71
N VAL A 346 37.27 1.48 -14.70
CA VAL A 346 37.09 0.04 -14.51
C VAL A 346 36.24 -0.20 -13.26
N THR A 347 35.16 -0.95 -13.43
CA THR A 347 34.25 -1.36 -12.35
C THR A 347 34.27 -2.88 -12.24
N ALA A 348 34.48 -3.39 -11.02
CA ALA A 348 34.35 -4.81 -10.70
C ALA A 348 33.04 -5.06 -9.94
N ARG A 349 32.22 -5.95 -10.49
CA ARG A 349 30.99 -6.46 -9.88
C ARG A 349 31.16 -7.91 -9.50
N GLY A 350 30.65 -8.29 -8.34
CA GLY A 350 30.72 -9.65 -7.83
C GLY A 350 29.77 -9.86 -6.66
N LEU A 351 29.90 -11.03 -6.03
CA LEU A 351 29.14 -11.36 -4.83
C LEU A 351 29.49 -10.41 -3.68
N GLY A 352 28.49 -9.82 -3.06
CA GLY A 352 28.64 -8.98 -1.87
C GLY A 352 27.42 -9.03 -0.96
N ARG A 353 27.39 -8.15 0.03
CA ARG A 353 26.33 -8.05 1.03
C ARG A 353 25.36 -6.92 0.69
N SER A 354 24.05 -7.18 0.74
CA SER A 354 23.00 -6.16 0.66
C SER A 354 22.87 -5.37 1.97
N LYS A 355 21.98 -4.37 2.01
CA LYS A 355 21.69 -3.60 3.23
C LYS A 355 21.14 -4.45 4.38
N ASN A 356 20.36 -5.49 4.10
CA ASN A 356 19.80 -6.39 5.12
C ASN A 356 20.68 -7.63 5.40
N GLY A 357 21.89 -7.72 4.82
CA GLY A 357 22.82 -8.83 5.07
C GLY A 357 22.74 -9.97 4.04
N ALA A 358 21.84 -9.91 3.06
CA ALA A 358 21.68 -10.94 2.05
C ALA A 358 22.81 -10.94 0.99
N PRO A 359 23.19 -12.11 0.44
CA PRO A 359 24.09 -12.20 -0.70
C PRO A 359 23.46 -11.59 -1.96
N VAL A 360 24.13 -10.62 -2.58
CA VAL A 360 23.68 -9.94 -3.79
C VAL A 360 24.86 -9.63 -4.71
N MET A 361 24.62 -9.55 -6.02
CA MET A 361 25.59 -9.03 -6.97
C MET A 361 25.65 -7.50 -6.85
N THR A 362 26.82 -6.97 -6.50
CA THR A 362 27.02 -5.53 -6.30
C THR A 362 28.35 -5.07 -6.86
N ILE A 363 28.53 -3.76 -6.98
CA ILE A 363 29.84 -3.15 -7.26
C ILE A 363 30.70 -3.31 -6.00
N LEU A 364 31.88 -3.90 -6.16
CA LEU A 364 32.81 -4.21 -5.08
C LEU A 364 34.02 -3.30 -5.08
N ALA A 365 34.49 -2.88 -6.26
CA ALA A 365 35.57 -1.93 -6.42
C ALA A 365 35.50 -1.21 -7.76
N GLU A 366 36.05 0.00 -7.78
CA GLU A 366 36.15 0.86 -8.95
C GLU A 366 37.50 1.58 -8.97
N GLY A 367 38.00 1.91 -10.15
CA GLY A 367 39.27 2.61 -10.31
C GLY A 367 39.57 2.90 -11.76
N PHE A 368 40.63 3.66 -12.00
CA PHE A 368 41.11 3.95 -13.36
C PHE A 368 42.25 3.00 -13.75
N SER A 369 42.28 2.57 -15.02
CA SER A 369 43.50 2.03 -15.61
C SER A 369 44.48 3.16 -15.94
N ASP A 370 45.77 2.86 -15.83
CA ASP A 370 46.83 3.78 -16.22
C ASP A 370 46.81 4.06 -17.73
N ALA A 371 46.96 5.34 -18.12
CA ALA A 371 46.80 5.73 -19.52
C ALA A 371 47.95 5.28 -20.44
N ALA A 372 49.15 5.06 -19.89
CA ALA A 372 50.33 4.68 -20.66
C ALA A 372 50.49 3.15 -20.78
N THR A 373 50.16 2.43 -19.71
CA THR A 373 50.37 0.98 -19.58
C THR A 373 49.09 0.18 -19.67
N GLY A 374 47.92 0.83 -19.53
CA GLY A 374 46.59 0.20 -19.48
C GLY A 374 46.36 -0.65 -18.24
N VAL A 375 47.32 -0.72 -17.31
CA VAL A 375 47.24 -1.57 -16.12
C VAL A 375 46.21 -1.00 -15.15
N PHE A 376 45.37 -1.88 -14.59
CA PHE A 376 44.50 -1.55 -13.47
C PHE A 376 44.68 -2.56 -12.33
N ASP A 377 44.49 -2.06 -11.12
CA ASP A 377 44.51 -2.84 -9.89
C ASP A 377 43.44 -2.30 -8.95
N LEU A 378 42.41 -3.11 -8.69
CA LEU A 378 41.30 -2.74 -7.81
C LEU A 378 41.48 -3.31 -6.40
N GLY A 379 42.67 -3.84 -6.09
CA GLY A 379 42.97 -4.43 -4.78
C GLY A 379 42.18 -5.70 -4.50
N THR A 380 42.11 -6.08 -3.22
CA THR A 380 41.40 -7.28 -2.74
C THR A 380 39.93 -6.98 -2.47
N ALA A 381 39.09 -7.21 -3.48
CA ALA A 381 37.69 -6.78 -3.47
C ALA A 381 36.69 -7.92 -3.76
N LEU A 382 37.09 -8.99 -4.46
CA LEU A 382 36.16 -10.05 -4.85
C LEU A 382 35.96 -11.07 -3.74
N PHE A 383 34.71 -11.42 -3.48
CA PHE A 383 34.37 -12.65 -2.79
C PHE A 383 34.23 -13.81 -3.81
N PRO A 384 34.43 -15.08 -3.39
CA PRO A 384 34.23 -16.24 -4.25
C PRO A 384 32.85 -16.26 -4.88
N GLY A 385 32.79 -16.49 -6.19
CA GLY A 385 31.58 -16.55 -6.99
C GLY A 385 31.75 -15.92 -8.36
N PRO A 386 30.64 -15.76 -9.10
CA PRO A 386 30.68 -15.11 -10.40
C PRO A 386 31.06 -13.63 -10.26
N TYR A 387 31.84 -13.13 -11.22
CA TYR A 387 32.22 -11.73 -11.30
C TYR A 387 32.14 -11.21 -12.73
N THR A 388 32.00 -9.89 -12.84
CA THR A 388 32.10 -9.14 -14.10
C THR A 388 33.02 -7.94 -13.86
N VAL A 389 34.05 -7.79 -14.68
CA VAL A 389 34.87 -6.57 -14.75
C VAL A 389 34.53 -5.86 -16.04
N SER A 390 34.22 -4.57 -15.97
CA SER A 390 33.90 -3.75 -17.14
C SER A 390 34.74 -2.48 -17.18
N ALA A 391 35.22 -2.11 -18.36
CA ALA A 391 35.91 -0.86 -18.63
C ALA A 391 35.06 0.05 -19.53
N THR A 392 34.90 1.30 -19.13
CA THR A 392 34.18 2.35 -19.88
C THR A 392 35.11 3.50 -20.24
N SER A 393 34.97 4.02 -21.46
CA SER A 393 35.77 5.14 -21.98
C SER A 393 34.88 6.06 -22.81
N PRO A 394 35.01 7.39 -22.72
CA PRO A 394 34.23 8.32 -23.52
C PRO A 394 34.50 8.21 -25.04
N PHE A 395 35.60 7.58 -25.43
CA PHE A 395 35.97 7.36 -26.83
C PHE A 395 35.36 6.08 -27.43
N TYR A 396 34.70 5.25 -26.61
CA TYR A 396 34.10 3.99 -27.02
C TYR A 396 32.65 3.91 -26.53
N PRO A 397 31.67 3.82 -27.44
CA PRO A 397 30.26 3.80 -27.06
C PRO A 397 29.85 2.53 -26.30
N ALA A 398 30.62 1.45 -26.40
CA ALA A 398 30.37 0.19 -25.71
C ALA A 398 31.48 -0.11 -24.70
N ALA A 399 31.10 -0.57 -23.50
CA ALA A 399 32.05 -1.03 -22.50
C ALA A 399 32.75 -2.33 -22.94
N ALA A 400 34.05 -2.43 -22.68
CA ALA A 400 34.74 -3.72 -22.72
C ALA A 400 34.41 -4.47 -21.42
N SER A 401 34.18 -5.78 -21.47
CA SER A 401 33.89 -6.55 -20.26
C SER A 401 34.44 -7.97 -20.32
N VAL A 402 34.76 -8.50 -19.15
CA VAL A 402 35.17 -9.88 -18.93
C VAL A 402 34.36 -10.44 -17.77
N THR A 403 33.83 -11.64 -17.94
CA THR A 403 33.14 -12.40 -16.89
C THR A 403 33.97 -13.61 -16.50
N GLY A 404 33.81 -14.05 -15.26
CA GLY A 404 34.48 -15.25 -14.75
C GLY A 404 33.88 -15.70 -13.43
N GLU A 405 34.53 -16.68 -12.80
CA GLU A 405 34.14 -17.21 -11.50
C GLU A 405 35.39 -17.45 -10.65
N THR A 406 35.34 -17.00 -9.40
CA THR A 406 36.39 -17.25 -8.39
C THR A 406 35.90 -18.26 -7.36
N THR A 407 36.82 -18.97 -6.71
CA THR A 407 36.49 -19.96 -5.67
C THR A 407 37.23 -19.65 -4.38
N THR A 408 36.88 -20.34 -3.29
CA THR A 408 37.63 -20.20 -2.02
C THR A 408 39.09 -20.66 -2.13
N ALA A 409 39.39 -21.59 -3.04
CA ALA A 409 40.75 -22.07 -3.31
C ALA A 409 41.54 -21.16 -4.29
N ALA A 410 40.83 -20.46 -5.18
CA ALA A 410 41.39 -19.51 -6.14
C ALA A 410 40.56 -18.22 -6.14
N PRO A 411 40.77 -17.32 -5.15
CA PRO A 411 39.95 -16.13 -4.99
C PRO A 411 40.33 -15.02 -5.98
N ASP A 412 41.56 -15.04 -6.50
CA ASP A 412 42.14 -13.96 -7.31
C ASP A 412 41.71 -14.02 -8.78
N ALA A 413 41.28 -12.87 -9.32
CA ALA A 413 41.01 -12.64 -10.75
C ALA A 413 42.06 -11.68 -11.31
N THR A 414 43.25 -12.21 -11.60
CA THR A 414 44.40 -11.42 -12.08
C THR A 414 44.71 -11.69 -13.55
N GLY A 415 45.43 -10.78 -14.19
CA GLY A 415 45.80 -10.91 -15.61
C GLY A 415 44.63 -10.75 -16.59
N LEU A 416 43.55 -10.09 -16.16
CA LEU A 416 42.38 -9.86 -17.01
C LEU A 416 42.73 -8.95 -18.19
N ALA A 417 42.26 -9.30 -19.39
CA ALA A 417 42.47 -8.49 -20.60
C ALA A 417 41.13 -7.95 -21.11
N LEU A 418 40.90 -6.64 -20.92
CA LEU A 418 39.74 -5.95 -21.45
C LEU A 418 40.14 -5.24 -22.74
N ALA A 419 39.50 -5.56 -23.86
CA ALA A 419 39.75 -4.92 -25.14
C ALA A 419 38.47 -4.27 -25.68
N PHE A 420 38.53 -2.99 -25.98
CA PHE A 420 37.43 -2.31 -26.68
C PHE A 420 37.35 -2.78 -28.13
N ALA A 421 36.13 -3.02 -28.61
CA ALA A 421 35.90 -3.27 -30.03
C ALA A 421 36.11 -2.00 -30.87
N ASP A 422 36.32 -2.18 -32.18
CA ASP A 422 36.47 -1.06 -33.12
C ASP A 422 35.21 -0.17 -33.09
N PRO A 423 35.33 1.14 -32.79
CA PRO A 423 34.19 2.04 -32.70
C PRO A 423 33.47 2.22 -34.04
N THR A 424 34.16 1.97 -35.17
CA THR A 424 33.59 2.03 -36.53
C THR A 424 32.90 0.73 -36.95
N SER A 425 33.22 -0.41 -36.33
CA SER A 425 32.59 -1.71 -36.64
C SER A 425 31.09 -1.78 -36.28
N ARG A 426 30.58 -0.76 -35.59
CA ARG A 426 29.16 -0.58 -35.27
C ARG A 426 28.55 0.64 -35.93
N GLN A 427 29.21 1.24 -36.91
CA GLN A 427 28.64 2.32 -37.70
C GLN A 427 27.90 1.74 -38.92
N SER A 428 26.71 2.28 -39.18
CA SER A 428 25.82 1.88 -40.27
C SER A 428 25.28 3.11 -40.94
N ARG A 429 25.35 3.13 -42.27
CA ARG A 429 24.65 4.12 -43.09
C ARG A 429 23.17 3.75 -43.22
N LEU A 430 22.26 4.71 -43.13
CA LEU A 430 20.84 4.48 -43.39
C LEU A 430 20.51 5.00 -44.79
N THR A 431 20.04 4.10 -45.65
CA THR A 431 19.50 4.45 -46.96
C THR A 431 18.06 3.99 -47.04
N GLY A 432 17.28 4.60 -47.93
CA GLY A 432 15.93 4.12 -48.13
C GLY A 432 15.16 4.89 -49.18
N THR A 433 13.96 4.40 -49.47
CA THR A 433 13.03 5.02 -50.41
C THR A 433 11.78 5.49 -49.68
N VAL A 434 11.30 6.69 -50.00
CA VAL A 434 10.02 7.20 -49.51
C VAL A 434 8.98 7.01 -50.62
N LEU A 435 7.92 6.27 -50.29
CA LEU A 435 6.83 5.98 -51.21
C LEU A 435 5.58 6.77 -50.82
N LEU A 436 4.85 7.23 -51.83
CA LEU A 436 3.48 7.75 -51.71
C LEU A 436 2.52 6.65 -51.22
N PRO A 437 1.31 7.01 -50.76
CA PRO A 437 0.30 6.03 -50.35
C PRO A 437 -0.06 5.02 -51.46
N SER A 438 0.02 5.44 -52.72
CA SER A 438 -0.18 4.61 -53.92
C SER A 438 0.94 3.59 -54.17
N GLY A 439 2.08 3.71 -53.48
CA GLY A 439 3.27 2.86 -53.65
C GLY A 439 4.31 3.39 -54.64
N GLU A 440 4.05 4.51 -55.32
CA GLU A 440 5.04 5.16 -56.20
C GLU A 440 6.05 6.00 -55.39
N PRO A 441 7.27 6.27 -55.89
CA PRO A 441 8.22 7.13 -55.19
C PRO A 441 7.72 8.58 -55.06
N VAL A 442 8.00 9.23 -53.92
CA VAL A 442 7.57 10.61 -53.66
C VAL A 442 8.28 11.66 -54.53
N GLY A 443 9.41 11.31 -55.15
CA GLY A 443 10.25 12.24 -55.91
C GLY A 443 11.15 13.10 -55.01
N ALA A 444 11.64 14.22 -55.54
CA ALA A 444 12.61 15.07 -54.85
C ALA A 444 11.96 16.00 -53.81
N GLY A 445 12.66 16.23 -52.69
CA GLY A 445 12.31 17.27 -51.72
C GLY A 445 11.43 16.83 -50.54
N ALA A 446 11.15 15.52 -50.37
CA ALA A 446 10.52 15.03 -49.15
C ALA A 446 11.54 15.04 -48.00
N ARG A 447 11.17 15.61 -46.87
CA ARG A 447 12.05 15.76 -45.69
C ARG A 447 11.98 14.49 -44.83
N VAL A 448 13.12 13.83 -44.65
CA VAL A 448 13.27 12.61 -43.85
C VAL A 448 14.07 12.95 -42.59
N ALA A 449 13.37 13.06 -41.46
CA ALA A 449 13.96 13.29 -40.14
C ALA A 449 14.30 11.96 -39.47
N ILE A 450 15.47 11.89 -38.82
CA ILE A 450 15.95 10.67 -38.16
C ILE A 450 16.18 11.00 -36.68
N SER A 451 15.73 10.12 -35.78
CA SER A 451 15.84 10.28 -34.32
C SER A 451 17.27 10.11 -33.78
N TRP A 452 18.26 10.65 -34.50
CA TRP A 452 19.65 10.76 -34.09
C TRP A 452 19.93 12.10 -33.41
N ALA A 453 19.43 13.18 -33.99
CA ALA A 453 19.49 14.52 -33.43
C ALA A 453 18.23 15.31 -33.81
N PRO A 454 17.79 16.30 -33.01
CA PRO A 454 16.54 17.01 -33.22
C PRO A 454 16.42 17.67 -34.61
N ASP A 455 17.54 18.19 -35.12
CA ASP A 455 17.58 18.96 -36.36
C ASP A 455 18.09 18.15 -37.56
N TYR A 456 18.41 16.88 -37.37
CA TYR A 456 19.00 16.07 -38.42
C TYR A 456 17.92 15.50 -39.34
N ALA A 457 17.85 16.06 -40.55
CA ALA A 457 16.99 15.59 -41.62
C ALA A 457 17.73 15.65 -42.96
N VAL A 458 17.35 14.74 -43.86
CA VAL A 458 17.83 14.70 -45.24
C VAL A 458 16.64 14.83 -46.19
N GLU A 459 16.90 15.23 -47.43
CA GLU A 459 15.87 15.33 -48.47
C GLU A 459 15.99 14.16 -49.44
N THR A 460 14.86 13.71 -49.98
CA THR A 460 14.84 12.71 -51.05
C THR A 460 15.31 13.30 -52.38
N ASP A 461 15.96 12.46 -53.19
CA ASP A 461 16.32 12.78 -54.57
C ASP A 461 15.15 12.57 -55.55
N ALA A 462 15.38 12.80 -56.85
CA ALA A 462 14.36 12.65 -57.90
C ALA A 462 13.76 11.23 -58.01
N SER A 463 14.43 10.21 -57.47
CA SER A 463 13.94 8.83 -57.41
C SER A 463 13.20 8.50 -56.11
N GLY A 464 13.00 9.48 -55.22
CA GLY A 464 12.40 9.29 -53.91
C GLY A 464 13.35 8.61 -52.91
N ARG A 465 14.64 8.51 -53.23
CA ARG A 465 15.65 7.86 -52.38
C ARG A 465 16.32 8.89 -51.49
N PHE A 466 16.65 8.50 -50.27
CA PHE A 466 17.46 9.29 -49.36
C PHE A 466 18.63 8.47 -48.83
N ASP A 467 19.64 9.19 -48.37
CA ASP A 467 20.86 8.65 -47.82
C ASP A 467 21.34 9.60 -46.72
N THR A 468 21.66 9.07 -45.54
CA THR A 468 22.12 9.90 -44.41
C THR A 468 23.43 10.63 -44.68
N GLN A 469 24.27 10.15 -45.58
CA GLN A 469 25.62 10.68 -45.85
C GLN A 469 26.57 10.68 -44.64
N ILE A 470 26.08 10.24 -43.47
CA ILE A 470 26.81 10.05 -42.22
C ILE A 470 26.61 8.63 -41.73
N ASP A 471 27.62 8.17 -40.99
CA ASP A 471 27.65 6.89 -40.31
C ASP A 471 26.98 7.00 -38.94
N LEU A 472 25.89 6.25 -38.75
CA LEU A 472 25.11 6.24 -37.52
C LEU A 472 25.47 5.01 -36.66
N PRO A 473 25.51 5.12 -35.32
CA PRO A 473 25.68 3.95 -34.46
C PRO A 473 24.63 2.85 -34.70
N ALA A 474 25.01 1.59 -34.53
CA ALA A 474 24.10 0.46 -34.61
C ALA A 474 23.10 0.51 -33.45
N SER A 475 21.91 1.04 -33.74
CA SER A 475 20.81 1.24 -32.80
C SER A 475 19.49 1.19 -33.57
N THR A 476 18.37 1.26 -32.84
CA THR A 476 17.06 1.46 -33.46
C THR A 476 16.75 2.95 -33.53
N TYR A 477 16.42 3.42 -34.73
CA TYR A 477 16.06 4.79 -35.03
C TYR A 477 14.59 4.87 -35.46
N THR A 478 13.92 5.93 -35.05
CA THR A 478 12.65 6.34 -35.63
C THR A 478 12.94 7.27 -36.79
N VAL A 479 12.40 6.95 -37.96
CA VAL A 479 12.55 7.72 -39.19
C VAL A 479 11.19 8.25 -39.60
N THR A 480 11.07 9.56 -39.72
CA THR A 480 9.83 10.25 -40.05
C THR A 480 10.01 11.00 -41.37
N ALA A 481 9.26 10.60 -42.40
CA ALA A 481 9.25 11.27 -43.68
C ALA A 481 8.01 12.18 -43.80
N ARG A 482 8.20 13.38 -44.35
CA ARG A 482 7.13 14.33 -44.65
C ARG A 482 7.33 14.92 -46.03
N ASP A 483 6.32 14.81 -46.87
CA ASP A 483 6.27 15.53 -48.14
C ASP A 483 5.67 16.92 -47.93
N PRO A 484 6.43 18.02 -48.10
CA PRO A 484 5.92 19.38 -47.95
C PRO A 484 4.91 19.77 -49.03
N GLY A 485 4.91 19.12 -50.20
CA GLY A 485 4.00 19.44 -51.30
C GLY A 485 2.58 18.94 -51.06
N THR A 486 2.43 17.68 -50.64
CA THR A 486 1.13 17.04 -50.37
C THR A 486 0.70 17.08 -48.90
N GLY A 487 1.65 17.29 -47.98
CA GLY A 487 1.43 17.19 -46.54
C GLY A 487 1.43 15.74 -46.02
N TYR A 488 1.62 14.73 -46.88
CA TYR A 488 1.66 13.33 -46.47
C TYR A 488 2.85 13.04 -45.56
N GLN A 489 2.64 12.14 -44.61
CA GLN A 489 3.63 11.81 -43.59
C GLN A 489 3.63 10.33 -43.27
N GLY A 490 4.82 9.79 -42.98
CA GLY A 490 5.02 8.38 -42.64
C GLY A 490 6.12 8.23 -41.60
N GLN A 491 6.03 7.18 -40.79
CA GLN A 491 7.03 6.88 -39.77
C GLN A 491 7.33 5.38 -39.72
N VAL A 492 8.61 5.03 -39.60
CA VAL A 492 9.07 3.65 -39.42
C VAL A 492 10.16 3.58 -38.36
N GLN A 493 10.24 2.46 -37.64
CA GLN A 493 11.39 2.14 -36.81
C GLN A 493 12.33 1.22 -37.57
N VAL A 494 13.60 1.60 -37.65
CA VAL A 494 14.64 0.84 -38.34
C VAL A 494 15.79 0.54 -37.38
N THR A 495 16.22 -0.72 -37.34
CA THR A 495 17.45 -1.09 -36.62
C THR A 495 18.63 -1.00 -37.58
N ALA A 496 19.53 -0.04 -37.35
CA ALA A 496 20.74 0.16 -38.13
C ALA A 496 21.72 -1.00 -37.93
N ARG A 497 22.05 -1.69 -39.02
CA ARG A 497 22.99 -2.81 -39.09
C ARG A 497 24.13 -2.48 -40.07
N PRO A 498 25.39 -2.64 -39.65
CA PRO A 498 26.54 -2.41 -40.54
C PRO A 498 26.53 -3.31 -41.78
N PRO A 499 27.14 -2.87 -42.91
CA PRO A 499 27.70 -1.54 -43.13
C PRO A 499 26.63 -0.50 -43.53
N ALA A 500 25.47 -0.96 -44.02
CA ALA A 500 24.35 -0.11 -44.38
C ALA A 500 23.03 -0.87 -44.21
N THR A 501 21.97 -0.15 -43.90
CA THR A 501 20.60 -0.68 -43.83
C THR A 501 19.72 0.08 -44.79
N ASP A 502 19.09 -0.65 -45.72
CA ASP A 502 18.14 -0.12 -46.69
C ASP A 502 16.72 -0.47 -46.26
N PHE A 503 15.80 0.48 -46.36
CA PHE A 503 14.39 0.30 -45.95
C PHE A 503 13.46 1.25 -46.70
N THR A 504 12.16 1.08 -46.50
CA THR A 504 11.14 1.90 -47.15
C THR A 504 10.29 2.61 -46.11
N VAL A 505 10.01 3.90 -46.34
CA VAL A 505 9.04 4.67 -45.57
C VAL A 505 7.82 4.91 -46.46
N GLN A 506 6.68 4.33 -46.08
CA GLN A 506 5.42 4.60 -46.78
C GLN A 506 4.73 5.80 -46.14
N LEU A 507 4.48 6.83 -46.95
CA LEU A 507 3.70 7.98 -46.56
C LEU A 507 2.22 7.59 -46.47
N LEU A 508 1.54 8.15 -45.48
CA LEU A 508 0.11 7.98 -45.29
C LEU A 508 -0.64 9.09 -46.00
N GLY A 509 -1.67 8.72 -46.74
CA GLY A 509 -2.51 9.65 -47.48
C GLY A 509 -3.55 10.33 -46.62
N LEU A 510 -4.33 11.19 -47.25
CA LEU A 510 -5.46 11.89 -46.64
C LEU A 510 -6.78 11.31 -47.16
N GLY A 511 -7.81 11.36 -46.32
CA GLY A 511 -9.19 11.00 -46.61
C GLY A 511 -10.13 11.80 -45.71
N GLY A 512 -11.35 11.33 -45.58
CA GLY A 512 -12.37 11.94 -44.72
C GLY A 512 -13.11 10.93 -43.85
N ALA A 513 -13.85 11.44 -42.89
CA ALA A 513 -14.80 10.68 -42.11
C ALA A 513 -16.16 11.40 -42.12
N GLU A 514 -17.21 10.64 -42.29
CA GLU A 514 -18.59 11.07 -42.10
C GLU A 514 -19.18 10.23 -40.97
N ILE A 515 -19.58 10.92 -39.90
CA ILE A 515 -19.95 10.32 -38.63
C ILE A 515 -21.40 10.71 -38.34
N THR A 516 -22.30 9.74 -38.37
CA THR A 516 -23.71 9.95 -38.02
C THR A 516 -23.85 9.74 -36.52
N VAL A 517 -24.36 10.73 -35.79
CA VAL A 517 -24.66 10.61 -34.35
C VAL A 517 -26.16 10.52 -34.18
N THR A 518 -26.62 9.47 -33.52
CA THR A 518 -28.04 9.22 -33.23
C THR A 518 -28.27 9.08 -31.73
N SER A 519 -29.47 9.44 -31.27
CA SER A 519 -29.93 9.13 -29.92
C SER A 519 -30.22 7.63 -29.77
N ASP A 520 -30.47 7.17 -28.56
CA ASP A 520 -30.91 5.80 -28.27
C ASP A 520 -32.28 5.47 -28.91
N ALA A 521 -33.11 6.48 -29.18
CA ALA A 521 -34.36 6.38 -29.91
C ALA A 521 -34.18 6.35 -31.45
N GLY A 522 -32.96 6.54 -31.95
CA GLY A 522 -32.64 6.53 -33.38
C GLY A 522 -32.82 7.87 -34.11
N GLU A 523 -33.08 8.96 -33.37
CA GLU A 523 -33.21 10.31 -33.94
C GLU A 523 -31.82 10.93 -34.21
N PRO A 524 -31.64 11.69 -35.31
CA PRO A 524 -30.39 12.38 -35.59
C PRO A 524 -30.11 13.47 -34.55
N VAL A 525 -28.86 13.55 -34.09
CA VAL A 525 -28.44 14.49 -33.05
C VAL A 525 -27.70 15.68 -33.66
N GLU A 526 -28.35 16.85 -33.69
CA GLU A 526 -27.70 18.12 -34.08
C GLU A 526 -26.79 18.66 -32.96
N GLY A 527 -25.64 19.21 -33.33
CA GLY A 527 -24.76 19.93 -32.39
C GLY A 527 -23.92 19.06 -31.46
N ALA A 528 -23.87 17.73 -31.65
CA ALA A 528 -23.00 16.85 -30.88
C ALA A 528 -21.52 17.11 -31.21
N ARG A 529 -20.70 17.29 -30.17
CA ARG A 529 -19.25 17.43 -30.29
C ARG A 529 -18.62 16.04 -30.42
N VAL A 530 -18.05 15.76 -31.58
CA VAL A 530 -17.35 14.52 -31.89
C VAL A 530 -15.85 14.74 -31.75
N GLU A 531 -15.24 14.11 -30.75
CA GLU A 531 -13.79 14.04 -30.59
C GLU A 531 -13.25 12.80 -31.32
N LEU A 532 -12.31 13.01 -32.25
CA LEU A 532 -11.62 11.97 -33.00
C LEU A 532 -10.20 11.86 -32.46
N SER A 533 -9.82 10.68 -32.00
CA SER A 533 -8.47 10.39 -31.49
C SER A 533 -7.82 9.27 -32.28
N ARG A 534 -6.56 9.50 -32.68
CA ARG A 534 -5.73 8.51 -33.35
C ARG A 534 -4.46 8.29 -32.52
N PRO A 535 -4.30 7.11 -31.90
CA PRO A 535 -3.09 6.78 -31.15
C PRO A 535 -1.92 6.35 -32.06
N ALA A 536 -2.22 5.93 -33.30
CA ALA A 536 -1.21 5.61 -34.30
C ALA A 536 -0.58 6.87 -34.89
N PHE A 537 0.70 6.81 -35.28
CA PHE A 537 1.34 7.92 -35.99
C PHE A 537 0.55 8.30 -37.26
N PRO A 538 0.40 9.60 -37.56
CA PRO A 538 0.69 10.75 -36.69
C PRO A 538 -0.37 10.85 -35.58
N VAL A 539 0.07 10.93 -34.33
CA VAL A 539 -0.85 11.05 -33.18
C VAL A 539 -1.61 12.35 -33.32
N THR A 540 -2.93 12.24 -33.44
CA THR A 540 -3.79 13.38 -33.77
C THR A 540 -5.07 13.31 -32.94
N THR A 541 -5.47 14.46 -32.40
CA THR A 541 -6.79 14.65 -31.78
C THR A 541 -7.48 15.82 -32.46
N LEU A 542 -8.70 15.61 -32.93
CA LEU A 542 -9.51 16.60 -33.64
C LEU A 542 -10.91 16.62 -33.03
N THR A 543 -11.61 17.74 -33.20
CA THR A 543 -13.01 17.86 -32.79
C THR A 543 -13.85 18.38 -33.95
N ALA A 544 -14.99 17.75 -34.16
CA ALA A 544 -16.01 18.16 -35.12
C ALA A 544 -17.36 18.29 -34.42
N THR A 545 -18.34 18.91 -35.08
CA THR A 545 -19.70 19.06 -34.58
C THR A 545 -20.69 18.56 -35.63
N THR A 546 -21.74 17.86 -35.22
CA THR A 546 -22.79 17.39 -36.14
C THR A 546 -23.70 18.52 -36.62
N GLY A 547 -24.13 18.47 -37.88
CA GLY A 547 -25.14 19.35 -38.45
C GLY A 547 -26.57 18.94 -38.11
N ALA A 548 -27.56 19.62 -38.69
CA ALA A 548 -28.99 19.34 -38.49
C ALA A 548 -29.43 17.94 -38.98
N ASP A 549 -28.65 17.31 -39.86
CA ASP A 549 -28.81 15.93 -40.31
C ASP A 549 -28.25 14.90 -39.32
N GLY A 550 -27.66 15.35 -38.20
CA GLY A 550 -26.98 14.48 -37.23
C GLY A 550 -25.58 14.05 -37.67
N VAL A 551 -25.04 14.64 -38.74
CA VAL A 551 -23.81 14.17 -39.38
C VAL A 551 -22.66 15.14 -39.17
N ALA A 552 -21.51 14.64 -38.72
CA ALA A 552 -20.24 15.37 -38.67
C ALA A 552 -19.33 14.92 -39.83
N ARG A 553 -18.92 15.86 -40.68
CA ARG A 553 -18.03 15.60 -41.82
C ARG A 553 -16.66 16.21 -41.55
N VAL A 554 -15.62 15.38 -41.62
CA VAL A 554 -14.24 15.77 -41.35
C VAL A 554 -13.38 15.38 -42.55
N ALA A 555 -12.71 16.36 -43.14
CA ALA A 555 -11.79 16.16 -44.27
C ALA A 555 -10.33 16.18 -43.79
N ASP A 556 -9.40 15.88 -44.71
CA ASP A 556 -7.95 15.93 -44.49
C ASP A 556 -7.48 15.08 -43.30
N LEU A 557 -8.19 14.00 -43.01
CA LEU A 557 -7.80 13.01 -42.02
C LEU A 557 -6.76 12.07 -42.62
N VAL A 558 -5.69 11.80 -41.88
CA VAL A 558 -4.71 10.80 -42.29
C VAL A 558 -5.39 9.43 -42.34
N GLU A 559 -5.17 8.65 -43.40
CA GLU A 559 -5.79 7.33 -43.53
C GLU A 559 -5.47 6.41 -42.34
N GLY A 560 -6.45 5.64 -41.87
CA GLY A 560 -6.30 4.76 -40.71
C GLY A 560 -7.50 4.74 -39.77
N THR A 561 -7.32 4.11 -38.62
CA THR A 561 -8.40 3.94 -37.63
C THR A 561 -8.41 5.08 -36.61
N TYR A 562 -9.58 5.68 -36.40
CA TYR A 562 -9.84 6.70 -35.38
C TYR A 562 -10.83 6.17 -34.36
N TYR A 563 -10.60 6.49 -33.10
CA TYR A 563 -11.53 6.28 -32.00
C TYR A 563 -12.30 7.56 -31.75
N LEU A 564 -13.63 7.43 -31.64
CA LEU A 564 -14.55 8.54 -31.58
C LEU A 564 -15.20 8.60 -30.21
N ARG A 565 -15.36 9.81 -29.68
CA ARG A 565 -16.24 10.12 -28.57
C ARG A 565 -17.15 11.25 -28.99
N ALA A 566 -18.42 10.94 -29.24
CA ALA A 566 -19.44 11.95 -29.52
C ALA A 566 -20.10 12.33 -28.20
N CYS A 567 -20.23 13.61 -27.89
CA CYS A 567 -20.97 14.08 -26.73
C CYS A 567 -21.92 15.20 -27.16
N GLN A 568 -23.21 15.03 -26.91
CA GLN A 568 -24.18 16.10 -27.03
C GLN A 568 -24.27 16.83 -25.70
N LEU A 569 -24.14 18.15 -25.74
CA LEU A 569 -24.40 18.98 -24.57
C LEU A 569 -25.92 19.15 -24.45
N GLY A 570 -26.54 18.40 -23.54
CA GLY A 570 -27.91 18.61 -23.13
C GLY A 570 -28.06 19.87 -22.27
N ALA A 571 -29.28 20.15 -21.83
CA ALA A 571 -29.56 21.33 -21.00
C ALA A 571 -28.89 21.25 -19.62
N THR A 572 -28.62 20.04 -19.14
CA THR A 572 -28.06 19.79 -17.80
C THR A 572 -26.83 18.89 -17.83
N VAL A 573 -26.72 17.96 -18.79
CA VAL A 573 -25.61 17.00 -18.86
C VAL A 573 -25.12 16.75 -20.27
N SER A 574 -23.85 16.33 -20.40
CA SER A 574 -23.35 15.82 -21.67
C SER A 574 -23.63 14.32 -21.79
N VAL A 575 -24.47 13.94 -22.74
CA VAL A 575 -24.70 12.53 -23.09
C VAL A 575 -23.64 12.16 -24.12
N CYS A 576 -22.87 11.10 -23.85
CA CYS A 576 -21.80 10.67 -24.73
C CYS A 576 -22.07 9.30 -25.33
N GLY A 577 -21.45 9.03 -26.47
CA GLY A 577 -21.35 7.72 -27.11
C GLY A 577 -19.94 7.54 -27.65
N ALA A 578 -19.51 6.28 -27.76
CA ALA A 578 -18.19 5.93 -28.28
C ALA A 578 -18.31 5.11 -29.56
N GLY A 579 -17.37 5.29 -30.48
CA GLY A 579 -17.36 4.59 -31.74
C GLY A 579 -15.97 4.50 -32.36
N ARG A 580 -15.90 3.95 -33.57
CA ARG A 580 -14.66 3.81 -34.32
C ARG A 580 -14.94 3.96 -35.82
N VAL A 581 -14.14 4.77 -36.50
CA VAL A 581 -14.18 4.90 -37.97
C VAL A 581 -12.85 4.51 -38.57
N VAL A 582 -12.89 3.87 -39.74
CA VAL A 582 -11.71 3.62 -40.57
C VAL A 582 -11.77 4.59 -41.74
N VAL A 583 -10.79 5.50 -41.81
CA VAL A 583 -10.63 6.47 -42.89
C VAL A 583 -9.84 5.82 -44.03
N PRO A 584 -10.43 5.65 -45.22
CA PRO A 584 -9.73 5.12 -46.39
C PRO A 584 -8.91 6.20 -47.11
N LEU A 585 -7.94 5.77 -47.92
CA LEU A 585 -7.19 6.65 -48.81
C LEU A 585 -8.13 7.35 -49.80
N ALA A 586 -8.05 8.68 -49.90
CA ALA A 586 -8.79 9.50 -50.86
C ALA A 586 -10.32 9.24 -50.89
N GLY A 587 -10.88 8.75 -49.79
CA GLY A 587 -12.31 8.45 -49.64
C GLY A 587 -12.83 8.82 -48.26
N THR A 588 -14.12 8.57 -48.04
CA THR A 588 -14.81 8.91 -46.79
C THR A 588 -15.19 7.64 -46.03
N GLY A 589 -14.67 7.49 -44.81
CA GLY A 589 -15.10 6.45 -43.88
C GLY A 589 -16.44 6.80 -43.27
N LEU A 590 -17.37 5.84 -43.21
CA LEU A 590 -18.69 6.01 -42.62
C LEU A 590 -18.78 5.27 -41.30
N THR A 591 -19.37 5.88 -40.28
CA THR A 591 -19.74 5.19 -39.05
C THR A 591 -20.93 5.86 -38.39
N ASP A 592 -21.70 5.06 -37.68
CA ASP A 592 -22.76 5.52 -36.81
C ASP A 592 -22.30 5.43 -35.34
N VAL A 593 -22.62 6.45 -34.56
CA VAL A 593 -22.40 6.51 -33.12
C VAL A 593 -23.75 6.72 -32.45
N VAL A 594 -24.14 5.77 -31.62
CA VAL A 594 -25.35 5.88 -30.78
C VAL A 594 -24.92 6.44 -29.44
N LEU A 595 -25.59 7.49 -28.98
CA LEU A 595 -25.38 8.04 -27.64
C LEU A 595 -25.88 7.07 -26.57
N ASP A 596 -25.27 7.11 -25.38
CA ASP A 596 -25.70 6.26 -24.27
C ASP A 596 -27.19 6.50 -23.94
N PRO A 597 -27.96 5.44 -23.64
CA PRO A 597 -29.36 5.57 -23.32
C PRO A 597 -29.56 6.43 -22.07
N ILE A 598 -30.56 7.29 -22.13
CA ILE A 598 -30.88 8.23 -21.06
C ILE A 598 -32.22 7.90 -20.41
N GLY A 599 -32.35 8.22 -19.14
CA GLY A 599 -33.58 8.20 -18.37
C GLY A 599 -33.74 9.51 -17.60
N ALA A 600 -34.63 9.50 -16.62
CA ALA A 600 -34.81 10.62 -15.69
C ALA A 600 -34.71 10.13 -14.25
N ILE A 601 -34.14 10.95 -13.38
CA ILE A 601 -34.22 10.75 -11.94
C ILE A 601 -35.17 11.80 -11.39
N GLU A 602 -36.31 11.35 -10.86
CA GLU A 602 -37.24 12.21 -10.16
C GLU A 602 -37.19 11.89 -8.67
N GLY A 603 -37.35 12.89 -7.83
CA GLY A 603 -37.29 12.64 -6.42
C GLY A 603 -37.91 13.71 -5.57
N THR A 604 -37.97 13.41 -4.28
CA THR A 604 -38.39 14.36 -3.26
C THR A 604 -37.28 14.52 -2.24
N PHE A 605 -37.08 15.75 -1.80
CA PHE A 605 -36.23 16.08 -0.68
C PHE A 605 -37.15 16.43 0.50
N VAL A 606 -37.10 15.61 1.53
CA VAL A 606 -37.96 15.71 2.72
C VAL A 606 -37.13 15.80 3.99
N GLN A 607 -37.65 16.48 5.00
CA GLN A 607 -37.02 16.60 6.33
C GLN A 607 -36.84 15.22 6.99
N ALA A 608 -36.16 15.18 8.14
CA ALA A 608 -35.89 13.95 8.89
C ALA A 608 -37.15 13.13 9.25
N ASP A 609 -38.33 13.76 9.25
CA ASP A 609 -39.63 13.10 9.43
C ASP A 609 -40.10 12.25 8.23
N GLY A 610 -39.38 12.32 7.10
CA GLY A 610 -39.66 11.58 5.87
C GLY A 610 -40.85 12.09 5.05
N HIS A 611 -41.50 13.19 5.45
CA HIS A 611 -42.76 13.66 4.84
C HIS A 611 -42.81 15.16 4.57
N THR A 612 -42.15 15.99 5.38
CA THR A 612 -42.19 17.45 5.21
C THR A 612 -41.25 17.88 4.08
N PRO A 613 -41.73 18.51 2.99
CA PRO A 613 -40.87 18.85 1.86
C PRO A 613 -39.86 19.96 2.18
N VAL A 614 -38.66 19.85 1.59
CA VAL A 614 -37.61 20.87 1.66
C VAL A 614 -37.53 21.59 0.33
N ALA A 615 -38.04 22.82 0.28
CA ALA A 615 -37.99 23.66 -0.91
C ALA A 615 -36.64 24.37 -1.06
N PHE A 616 -36.28 24.72 -2.30
CA PHE A 616 -35.07 25.49 -2.65
C PHE A 616 -33.74 24.83 -2.25
N ALA A 617 -33.73 23.53 -2.01
CA ALA A 617 -32.53 22.78 -1.66
C ALA A 617 -31.75 22.36 -2.91
N GLN A 618 -30.43 22.45 -2.84
CA GLN A 618 -29.50 22.08 -3.90
C GLN A 618 -29.27 20.57 -3.89
N VAL A 619 -29.77 19.88 -4.91
CA VAL A 619 -29.51 18.46 -5.12
C VAL A 619 -28.40 18.33 -6.16
N VAL A 620 -27.39 17.53 -5.86
CA VAL A 620 -26.26 17.21 -6.73
C VAL A 620 -26.24 15.73 -7.03
N VAL A 621 -26.20 15.36 -8.29
CA VAL A 621 -25.89 13.99 -8.73
C VAL A 621 -24.44 13.98 -9.16
N LYS A 622 -23.65 13.06 -8.59
CA LYS A 622 -22.21 12.97 -8.83
C LYS A 622 -21.91 12.89 -10.32
N ASP A 623 -21.00 13.74 -10.80
CA ASP A 623 -20.55 13.84 -12.20
C ASP A 623 -21.65 14.26 -13.22
N LEU A 624 -22.85 14.63 -12.75
CA LEU A 624 -24.00 15.02 -13.58
C LEU A 624 -24.32 16.52 -13.47
N GLY A 625 -24.66 17.01 -12.27
CA GLY A 625 -25.04 18.42 -12.11
C GLY A 625 -25.84 18.72 -10.86
N LEU A 626 -26.32 19.97 -10.78
CA LEU A 626 -27.08 20.51 -9.65
C LEU A 626 -28.50 20.90 -10.07
N ALA A 627 -29.50 20.47 -9.31
CA ALA A 627 -30.89 20.90 -9.40
C ALA A 627 -31.33 21.56 -8.09
N VAL A 628 -32.38 22.39 -8.14
CA VAL A 628 -32.97 23.02 -6.96
C VAL A 628 -34.39 22.49 -6.77
N THR A 629 -34.75 22.10 -5.56
CA THR A 629 -36.10 21.58 -5.28
C THR A 629 -37.16 22.67 -5.35
N ASP A 630 -38.35 22.31 -5.83
CA ASP A 630 -39.51 23.21 -5.89
C ASP A 630 -40.19 23.40 -4.50
N ALA A 631 -41.29 24.17 -4.46
CA ALA A 631 -42.05 24.42 -3.23
C ALA A 631 -42.65 23.14 -2.59
N ALA A 632 -42.79 22.06 -3.36
CA ALA A 632 -43.23 20.75 -2.90
C ALA A 632 -42.05 19.80 -2.63
N GLY A 633 -40.82 20.32 -2.57
CA GLY A 633 -39.59 19.57 -2.32
C GLY A 633 -39.20 18.61 -3.44
N ARG A 634 -39.77 18.76 -4.64
CA ARG A 634 -39.48 17.87 -5.76
C ARG A 634 -38.26 18.33 -6.53
N PHE A 635 -37.44 17.39 -6.97
CA PHE A 635 -36.36 17.63 -7.91
C PHE A 635 -36.45 16.64 -9.05
N ALA A 636 -35.93 17.05 -10.21
CA ALA A 636 -35.82 16.18 -11.37
C ALA A 636 -34.49 16.44 -12.07
N PHE A 637 -33.85 15.36 -12.49
CA PHE A 637 -32.75 15.36 -13.44
C PHE A 637 -33.26 14.66 -14.68
N ALA A 638 -33.35 15.39 -15.79
CA ALA A 638 -33.60 14.82 -17.10
C ALA A 638 -32.26 14.39 -17.74
N GLU A 639 -32.34 13.56 -18.78
CA GLU A 639 -31.18 13.20 -19.62
C GLU A 639 -30.06 12.48 -18.85
N VAL A 640 -30.41 11.65 -17.87
CA VAL A 640 -29.45 10.92 -17.03
C VAL A 640 -29.06 9.60 -17.70
N PRO A 641 -27.78 9.31 -17.97
CA PRO A 641 -27.39 8.04 -18.57
C PRO A 641 -27.78 6.82 -17.71
N VAL A 642 -28.10 5.69 -18.35
CA VAL A 642 -28.38 4.42 -17.65
C VAL A 642 -27.17 4.01 -16.80
N GLY A 643 -27.41 3.71 -15.52
CA GLY A 643 -26.33 3.44 -14.56
C GLY A 643 -26.77 3.58 -13.10
N ALA A 644 -25.84 3.34 -12.18
CA ALA A 644 -26.03 3.58 -10.75
C ALA A 644 -25.47 4.96 -10.37
N TRP A 645 -26.30 5.78 -9.75
CA TRP A 645 -26.01 7.18 -9.46
C TRP A 645 -26.10 7.46 -7.96
N GLU A 646 -25.09 8.16 -7.45
CA GLU A 646 -25.08 8.70 -6.10
C GLU A 646 -25.64 10.11 -6.11
N ILE A 647 -26.66 10.35 -5.28
CA ILE A 647 -27.39 11.61 -5.20
C ILE A 647 -27.16 12.20 -3.82
N THR A 648 -26.71 13.44 -3.78
CA THR A 648 -26.52 14.20 -2.54
C THR A 648 -27.37 15.46 -2.56
N GLY A 649 -28.25 15.64 -1.57
CA GLY A 649 -28.99 16.88 -1.37
C GLY A 649 -28.31 17.76 -0.33
N GLN A 650 -28.35 19.07 -0.49
CA GLN A 650 -27.99 20.06 0.52
C GLN A 650 -29.07 21.15 0.57
N ASP A 651 -29.64 21.38 1.73
CA ASP A 651 -30.51 22.54 1.96
C ASP A 651 -29.66 23.81 2.00
N ALA A 652 -29.84 24.70 1.03
CA ALA A 652 -29.06 25.93 0.90
C ALA A 652 -29.35 26.94 2.02
N ALA A 653 -30.50 26.86 2.68
CA ALA A 653 -30.86 27.75 3.78
C ALA A 653 -30.21 27.32 5.11
N THR A 654 -29.99 26.02 5.31
CA THR A 654 -29.54 25.47 6.60
C THR A 654 -28.19 24.74 6.54
N GLY A 655 -27.64 24.51 5.35
CA GLY A 655 -26.40 23.79 5.11
C GLY A 655 -26.49 22.27 5.26
N ARG A 656 -27.64 21.73 5.70
CA ARG A 656 -27.93 20.31 5.99
C ARG A 656 -27.85 19.44 4.73
N TYR A 657 -27.32 18.21 4.81
CA TYR A 657 -27.17 17.34 3.63
C TYR A 657 -28.04 16.07 3.65
N ALA A 658 -28.10 15.32 2.57
CA ALA A 658 -28.73 14.02 2.44
C ALA A 658 -27.97 13.22 1.39
N ARG A 659 -27.99 11.89 1.47
CA ARG A 659 -27.38 11.02 0.46
C ARG A 659 -28.25 9.80 0.22
N THR A 660 -28.46 9.47 -1.05
CA THR A 660 -29.16 8.28 -1.51
C THR A 660 -28.56 7.78 -2.83
N THR A 661 -29.01 6.63 -3.31
CA THR A 661 -28.58 6.05 -4.60
C THR A 661 -29.80 5.74 -5.46
N ALA A 662 -29.70 5.98 -6.76
CA ALA A 662 -30.71 5.59 -7.75
C ALA A 662 -30.07 4.72 -8.83
N VAL A 663 -30.83 3.79 -9.41
CA VAL A 663 -30.38 2.93 -10.51
C VAL A 663 -31.34 3.08 -11.68
N LEU A 664 -30.80 3.47 -12.83
CA LEU A 664 -31.47 3.42 -14.12
C LEU A 664 -31.01 2.15 -14.83
N SER A 665 -31.95 1.32 -15.26
CA SER A 665 -31.69 0.00 -15.86
C SER A 665 -32.20 -0.12 -17.31
N ALA A 666 -32.98 0.85 -17.79
CA ALA A 666 -33.50 0.90 -19.14
C ALA A 666 -33.59 2.33 -19.68
N ALA A 667 -33.51 2.46 -21.02
CA ALA A 667 -33.77 3.70 -21.73
C ALA A 667 -35.18 4.25 -21.42
N GLY A 668 -35.29 5.57 -21.22
CA GLY A 668 -36.54 6.25 -20.88
C GLY A 668 -37.09 5.95 -19.48
N GLN A 669 -36.39 5.16 -18.65
CA GLN A 669 -36.83 4.87 -17.29
C GLN A 669 -36.81 6.14 -16.43
N VAL A 670 -37.86 6.31 -15.62
CA VAL A 670 -37.87 7.27 -14.52
C VAL A 670 -37.54 6.53 -13.22
N ALA A 671 -36.39 6.83 -12.63
CA ALA A 671 -36.02 6.33 -11.31
C ALA A 671 -36.48 7.31 -10.23
N HIS A 672 -37.20 6.80 -9.23
CA HIS A 672 -37.65 7.62 -8.10
C HIS A 672 -36.67 7.54 -6.92
N ALA A 673 -36.23 8.68 -6.42
CA ALA A 673 -35.32 8.79 -5.29
C ALA A 673 -35.90 9.66 -4.17
N ALA A 674 -35.78 9.18 -2.92
CA ALA A 674 -36.11 9.99 -1.74
C ALA A 674 -34.81 10.41 -1.05
N LEU A 675 -34.58 11.72 -0.98
CA LEU A 675 -33.55 12.32 -0.14
C LEU A 675 -34.21 12.71 1.18
N VAL A 676 -33.79 12.06 2.25
CA VAL A 676 -34.21 12.42 3.61
C VAL A 676 -33.06 13.18 4.24
N VAL A 677 -33.30 14.42 4.70
CA VAL A 677 -32.24 15.28 5.25
C VAL A 677 -31.53 14.56 6.40
N LYS A 678 -30.29 14.14 6.15
CA LYS A 678 -29.28 13.88 7.16
C LYS A 678 -28.68 15.20 7.52
N ALA A 679 -29.43 15.93 8.30
CA ALA A 679 -29.00 17.23 8.68
C ALA A 679 -27.61 17.37 9.40
N LEU A 680 -27.15 18.59 9.54
CA LEU A 680 -25.85 18.91 10.12
C LEU A 680 -26.12 19.77 11.32
N GLY A 681 -25.42 19.52 12.41
CA GLY A 681 -25.46 20.47 13.49
C GLY A 681 -24.58 21.69 13.21
N THR A 682 -24.97 22.81 13.78
CA THR A 682 -24.30 24.11 13.65
C THR A 682 -23.94 24.60 15.04
N VAL A 683 -22.70 25.06 15.25
CA VAL A 683 -22.30 25.72 16.51
C VAL A 683 -21.87 27.15 16.22
N SER A 684 -22.53 28.12 16.84
CA SER A 684 -22.14 29.54 16.80
C SER A 684 -22.31 30.15 18.19
N GLY A 685 -21.44 31.08 18.57
CA GLY A 685 -21.53 31.78 19.86
C GLY A 685 -20.76 33.09 19.84
N ILE A 686 -21.21 34.06 20.63
CA ILE A 686 -20.51 35.31 20.92
C ILE A 686 -19.93 35.22 22.33
N VAL A 687 -18.65 35.61 22.49
CA VAL A 687 -18.03 35.67 23.82
C VAL A 687 -18.49 36.96 24.49
N LEU A 688 -19.26 36.82 25.56
CA LEU A 688 -19.79 37.93 26.35
C LEU A 688 -18.99 38.05 27.65
N ASP A 689 -18.76 39.29 28.09
CA ASP A 689 -18.10 39.58 29.36
C ASP A 689 -19.00 39.16 30.55
N SER A 690 -18.48 39.24 31.78
CA SER A 690 -19.10 38.69 33.00
C SER A 690 -20.50 39.23 33.34
N ASP A 691 -20.94 40.30 32.69
CA ASP A 691 -22.27 40.88 32.80
C ASP A 691 -23.33 40.18 31.92
N GLY A 692 -22.90 39.28 31.04
CA GLY A 692 -23.77 38.50 30.16
C GLY A 692 -24.44 39.29 29.04
N ALA A 693 -24.03 40.54 28.79
CA ALA A 693 -24.66 41.40 27.78
C ALA A 693 -23.64 42.06 26.83
N THR A 694 -22.39 42.24 27.25
CA THR A 694 -21.40 43.01 26.49
C THR A 694 -20.43 42.09 25.72
N PRO A 695 -20.25 42.22 24.38
CA PRO A 695 -19.30 41.39 23.63
C PRO A 695 -17.84 41.69 23.97
N ALA A 696 -17.05 40.65 24.29
CA ALA A 696 -15.65 40.78 24.66
C ALA A 696 -14.79 41.11 23.42
N THR A 697 -14.12 42.26 23.44
CA THR A 697 -13.46 42.87 22.26
C THR A 697 -12.11 42.26 21.84
N ALA A 698 -11.65 41.17 22.47
CA ALA A 698 -10.35 40.54 22.17
C ALA A 698 -10.34 39.00 22.27
N ALA A 699 -11.46 38.34 22.00
CA ALA A 699 -11.52 36.87 21.90
C ALA A 699 -11.30 36.42 20.44
N THR A 700 -10.19 35.73 20.17
CA THR A 700 -9.92 34.99 18.92
C THR A 700 -10.10 33.51 19.12
#